data_AF-A0A1M3N5K8-F1
#
_entry.id   AF-A0A1M3N5K8-F1
#
_cell.length_a   1.000
_cell.length_b   1.000
_cell.length_c   1.000
_cell.angle_alpha   90.00
_cell.angle_beta   90.00
_cell.angle_gamma   90.00
#
_symmetry.space_group_name_H-M   'P 1'
#
loop_
_entity.id
_entity.type
_entity.pdbx_description
1 polymer ?
#
loop_
_entity_poly.entity_id
_entity_poly.type
_entity_poly.pdbx_seq_one_letter_code
_entity_poly.pdbx_strand_id
1 'polypeptide(L)'
;MLVRLGLATSALIAAAIIEPREARAEIDKFGVGDGHNGAKTVVGTETINSYASIRADVAAGASTIAIGTVIGHNAGFAANDLVLVWRATGVAASEATSGNQSKRLDLAKSLATTSSAANQAGLVGQYELARVQSVAGAAGNQTLTLTKPLVNAYTRHVSQVVRVPEYTTVNVPAGASLVATAWQEVGGTPSDPKPNNPWAGGILIFMATGAITNNGAIHANGRGFHGGLPVARAIGTLGILCNNDKLDGNPLNSSFAPKGEGVVQSRYVRDLGGKGNISMAGGGGNCLEGGGGGGANRGNGGSGSGSLLGLGAGGLGGVGIDYDINERLTMGGGGGAGRHIVGLFSQVSFGGFGGGIVYIRGGSMSGNGKLEANGGNGENSGLIGLPTGVASEGSGGGGAGGTVVVRLTGTLDCDSIGSPGGDGGNAQVLGLGIFGSGGGGGGGRVLYQAASKAANCDIIVTPGNPGNNGGGGSQPGGAGTTQPPPTGGFCFDPAPGSPNPCADPTPVCDTVTGECKKCSGPFGGGSSLACKVSVEPVCMTDGSCQACNGDFSSGTTQACQLAGSPYCFTTGGAAVVGSCGKCTANADCAGAGHPGPICNVVAGNCGKTCTKDSDCATTEWCAPQAADGTSVCTPKTPNGQPLPPGPPIHGDCTKEKGARVCLSAVCDEGDDLCGLKNRSPCGGATECRSDICFDKDDLCGLPNGEPCNGDGQCRSEQCKDGTCQGCNDDKDCNAGQVCDATTKNCVPGCRPDGTSNADGGDARGACPPGEQCVVADGGDIGQCQPAADAGPGNDGGTGADAGDTAGLIEGGGCTCNTTLSSAASPFAIVGAALSGLLLARRRRNRNAGSSRADDAAQPHPSKSEDR
;
A
#
# COMPACT_ATOMS: atom_id res chain seq x y z
N MET A 1 -14.53 -2.01 -74.02
CA MET A 1 -14.16 -3.41 -74.33
C MET A 1 -14.69 -4.26 -73.17
N LEU A 2 -15.61 -5.17 -73.49
CA LEU A 2 -16.36 -5.98 -72.52
C LEU A 2 -15.47 -6.99 -71.75
N VAL A 3 -16.02 -7.48 -70.63
CA VAL A 3 -15.93 -8.85 -70.07
C VAL A 3 -15.19 -9.02 -68.71
N ARG A 4 -16.02 -9.27 -67.69
CA ARG A 4 -15.95 -10.22 -66.54
C ARG A 4 -15.23 -9.88 -65.22
N LEU A 5 -16.10 -9.67 -64.22
CA LEU A 5 -16.14 -10.24 -62.87
C LEU A 5 -15.18 -11.42 -62.59
N GLY A 6 -14.45 -11.28 -61.48
CA GLY A 6 -14.00 -12.37 -60.62
C GLY A 6 -14.05 -11.91 -59.17
N LEU A 7 -15.00 -12.43 -58.39
CA LEU A 7 -15.03 -12.34 -56.94
C LEU A 7 -13.78 -13.03 -56.37
N ALA A 8 -13.03 -12.34 -55.50
CA ALA A 8 -12.16 -12.98 -54.53
C ALA A 8 -12.45 -12.36 -53.16
N THR A 9 -13.01 -13.20 -52.31
CA THR A 9 -13.37 -13.01 -50.91
C THR A 9 -12.24 -12.44 -50.07
N SER A 10 -12.53 -11.35 -49.35
CA SER A 10 -11.72 -10.79 -48.28
C SER A 10 -11.60 -11.78 -47.12
N ALA A 11 -10.47 -12.47 -47.02
CA ALA A 11 -10.06 -13.12 -45.79
C ALA A 11 -9.49 -12.04 -44.85
N LEU A 12 -10.29 -11.57 -43.89
CA LEU A 12 -9.79 -10.89 -42.70
C LEU A 12 -8.91 -11.89 -41.94
N ILE A 13 -7.60 -11.83 -42.14
CA ILE A 13 -6.66 -12.35 -41.15
C ILE A 13 -6.65 -11.30 -40.03
N ALA A 14 -7.44 -11.56 -38.99
CA ALA A 14 -7.23 -10.97 -37.68
C ALA A 14 -5.90 -11.49 -37.16
N ALA A 15 -4.79 -10.89 -37.60
CA ALA A 15 -3.56 -10.94 -36.85
C ALA A 15 -3.87 -10.23 -35.54
N ALA A 16 -4.18 -11.01 -34.51
CA ALA A 16 -4.07 -10.55 -33.14
C ALA A 16 -2.64 -10.04 -33.01
N ILE A 17 -2.49 -8.71 -33.09
CA ILE A 17 -1.32 -8.02 -32.58
C ILE A 17 -1.37 -8.37 -31.09
N ILE A 18 -0.67 -9.43 -30.73
CA ILE A 18 -0.24 -9.65 -29.36
C ILE A 18 0.70 -8.48 -29.14
N GLU A 19 0.14 -7.35 -28.68
CA GLU A 19 0.94 -6.30 -28.09
C GLU A 19 1.83 -7.00 -27.07
N PRO A 20 3.17 -6.93 -27.19
CA PRO A 20 4.01 -7.42 -26.13
C PRO A 20 3.55 -6.68 -24.87
N ARG A 21 3.03 -7.45 -23.90
CA ARG A 21 2.68 -6.96 -22.57
C ARG A 21 3.80 -6.00 -22.18
N GLU A 22 3.47 -4.72 -22.01
CA GLU A 22 4.43 -3.70 -21.62
C GLU A 22 5.29 -4.29 -20.51
N ALA A 23 6.59 -4.47 -20.80
CA ALA A 23 7.55 -4.83 -19.80
C ALA A 23 7.55 -3.67 -18.80
N ARG A 24 6.74 -3.79 -17.76
CA ARG A 24 6.59 -2.78 -16.73
C ARG A 24 7.99 -2.46 -16.22
N ALA A 25 8.29 -1.17 -16.22
CA ALA A 25 9.54 -0.61 -15.81
C ALA A 25 9.94 -1.02 -14.38
N GLU A 26 11.21 -0.85 -14.06
CA GLU A 26 11.71 -1.12 -12.71
C GLU A 26 11.16 -0.07 -11.75
N ILE A 27 10.05 -0.40 -11.09
CA ILE A 27 9.66 0.25 -9.83
C ILE A 27 10.89 0.21 -8.93
N ASP A 28 11.18 1.32 -8.25
CA ASP A 28 12.33 1.44 -7.35
C ASP A 28 12.31 0.38 -6.25
N LYS A 29 12.93 -0.76 -6.54
CA LYS A 29 13.05 -1.96 -5.70
C LYS A 29 14.45 -2.11 -5.10
N PHE A 30 15.31 -1.13 -5.33
CA PHE A 30 16.72 -1.20 -4.94
C PHE A 30 16.92 -1.04 -3.44
N GLY A 31 15.92 -0.55 -2.71
CA GLY A 31 16.01 -0.52 -1.26
C GLY A 31 17.13 0.40 -0.77
N VAL A 32 17.84 -0.09 0.24
CA VAL A 32 19.11 0.45 0.76
C VAL A 32 20.33 -0.09 -0.01
N GLY A 33 20.11 -0.63 -1.20
CA GLY A 33 21.08 -1.29 -2.06
C GLY A 33 21.30 -2.76 -1.72
N ASP A 34 22.20 -3.40 -2.47
CA ASP A 34 22.59 -4.82 -2.28
C ASP A 34 23.95 -5.01 -1.58
N GLY A 35 24.68 -3.92 -1.32
CA GLY A 35 25.98 -3.92 -0.63
C GLY A 35 27.16 -4.48 -1.44
N HIS A 36 27.01 -4.69 -2.75
CA HIS A 36 28.03 -5.36 -3.57
C HIS A 36 29.36 -4.58 -3.68
N ASN A 37 29.41 -3.29 -3.31
CA ASN A 37 30.65 -2.51 -3.24
C ASN A 37 31.38 -2.66 -1.89
N GLY A 38 30.90 -3.50 -0.98
CA GLY A 38 31.57 -3.81 0.29
C GLY A 38 31.57 -2.64 1.28
N ALA A 39 32.44 -2.71 2.29
CA ALA A 39 32.54 -1.66 3.31
C ALA A 39 33.40 -0.48 2.80
N LYS A 40 32.99 0.75 3.11
CA LYS A 40 33.72 1.98 2.77
C LYS A 40 34.24 2.67 4.02
N THR A 41 35.55 2.89 4.10
CA THR A 41 36.16 3.86 5.02
C THR A 41 36.72 5.01 4.21
N VAL A 42 36.36 6.24 4.58
CA VAL A 42 36.78 7.47 3.89
C VAL A 42 38.11 7.97 4.44
N VAL A 43 39.01 8.38 3.54
CA VAL A 43 40.34 8.89 3.86
C VAL A 43 40.50 10.29 3.28
N GLY A 44 40.63 11.29 4.15
CA GLY A 44 40.70 12.69 3.71
C GLY A 44 39.42 13.11 2.99
N THR A 45 39.54 13.80 1.86
CA THR A 45 38.40 14.26 1.05
C THR A 45 38.27 13.42 -0.21
N GLU A 46 37.12 12.78 -0.40
CA GLU A 46 36.88 11.86 -1.51
C GLU A 46 35.59 12.14 -2.27
N THR A 47 35.61 11.90 -3.58
CA THR A 47 34.41 11.78 -4.42
C THR A 47 34.19 10.30 -4.73
N ILE A 48 32.98 9.78 -4.50
CA ILE A 48 32.64 8.36 -4.71
C ILE A 48 31.78 8.08 -5.95
N ASN A 49 31.22 9.13 -6.54
CA ASN A 49 30.33 9.02 -7.70
C ASN A 49 31.09 9.27 -9.00
N SER A 50 30.74 8.51 -10.04
CA SER A 50 31.12 8.78 -11.42
C SER A 50 29.94 9.43 -12.14
N TYR A 51 30.19 10.43 -12.99
CA TYR A 51 29.13 11.18 -13.67
C TYR A 51 29.40 11.22 -15.17
N ALA A 52 28.34 11.14 -15.97
CA ALA A 52 28.44 11.40 -17.40
C ALA A 52 27.15 12.01 -17.94
N SER A 53 27.27 13.01 -18.81
CA SER A 53 26.14 13.57 -19.56
C SER A 53 25.58 12.55 -20.54
N ILE A 54 24.28 12.57 -20.80
CA ILE A 54 23.68 11.80 -21.89
C ILE A 54 24.00 12.47 -23.24
N ARG A 55 24.46 11.69 -24.23
CA ARG A 55 24.82 12.19 -25.57
C ARG A 55 23.69 12.16 -26.59
N ALA A 56 22.72 11.28 -26.42
CA ALA A 56 21.58 11.12 -27.33
C ALA A 56 20.30 10.98 -26.52
N ASP A 57 19.19 11.50 -27.03
CA ASP A 57 17.92 11.43 -26.30
C ASP A 57 17.53 9.97 -26.05
N VAL A 58 17.08 9.71 -24.83
CA VAL A 58 16.63 8.41 -24.38
C VAL A 58 15.12 8.45 -24.32
N ALA A 59 14.46 7.62 -25.11
CA ALA A 59 13.00 7.48 -25.08
C ALA A 59 12.55 6.68 -23.85
N ALA A 60 11.33 6.94 -23.38
CA ALA A 60 10.65 6.03 -22.45
C ALA A 60 10.61 4.61 -23.05
N GLY A 61 10.85 3.59 -22.24
CA GLY A 61 10.98 2.20 -22.68
C GLY A 61 12.35 1.81 -23.23
N ALA A 62 13.30 2.73 -23.36
CA ALA A 62 14.65 2.41 -23.82
C ALA A 62 15.44 1.62 -22.75
N SER A 63 16.23 0.65 -23.20
CA SER A 63 17.12 -0.16 -22.34
C SER A 63 18.60 0.17 -22.54
N THR A 64 18.90 1.28 -23.21
CA THR A 64 20.28 1.71 -23.50
C THR A 64 20.45 3.20 -23.33
N ILE A 65 21.60 3.63 -22.78
CA ILE A 65 21.94 5.04 -22.62
C ILE A 65 23.34 5.30 -23.20
N ALA A 66 23.46 6.22 -24.15
CA ALA A 66 24.74 6.69 -24.65
C ALA A 66 25.28 7.81 -23.74
N ILE A 67 26.43 7.59 -23.09
CA ILE A 67 26.99 8.49 -22.08
C ILE A 67 28.34 9.07 -22.48
N GLY A 68 28.50 10.37 -22.20
CA GLY A 68 29.64 11.26 -22.47
C GLY A 68 30.98 10.87 -21.85
N THR A 69 31.89 11.85 -21.77
CA THR A 69 33.09 11.75 -20.94
C THR A 69 32.68 11.60 -19.48
N VAL A 70 33.29 10.62 -18.81
CA VAL A 70 33.09 10.37 -17.38
C VAL A 70 33.96 11.32 -16.57
N ILE A 71 33.37 11.96 -15.55
CA ILE A 71 34.08 12.79 -14.56
C ILE A 71 33.81 12.25 -13.14
N GLY A 72 34.54 12.75 -12.15
CA GLY A 72 34.40 12.36 -10.74
C GLY A 72 35.29 11.16 -10.39
N HIS A 73 34.70 10.13 -9.79
CA HIS A 73 35.41 8.92 -9.38
C HIS A 73 35.92 8.12 -10.59
N ASN A 74 37.11 7.53 -10.47
CA ASN A 74 37.80 6.84 -11.57
C ASN A 74 37.24 5.46 -11.93
N ALA A 75 36.40 4.87 -11.08
CA ALA A 75 35.75 3.57 -11.36
C ALA A 75 34.84 3.60 -12.59
N GLY A 76 34.36 4.78 -13.01
CA GLY A 76 33.50 4.91 -14.18
C GLY A 76 32.18 4.19 -13.99
N PHE A 77 31.76 3.40 -14.99
CA PHE A 77 30.56 2.57 -14.98
C PHE A 77 30.94 1.15 -15.40
N ALA A 78 30.34 0.16 -14.74
CA ALA A 78 30.53 -1.26 -15.00
C ALA A 78 29.21 -2.04 -15.00
N ALA A 79 29.26 -3.30 -15.45
CA ALA A 79 28.14 -4.22 -15.27
C ALA A 79 27.81 -4.37 -13.78
N ASN A 80 26.53 -4.53 -13.48
CA ASN A 80 25.97 -4.55 -12.13
C ASN A 80 26.11 -3.23 -11.34
N ASP A 81 26.48 -2.09 -11.94
CA ASP A 81 26.39 -0.81 -11.25
C ASP A 81 24.93 -0.31 -11.17
N LEU A 82 24.64 0.51 -10.15
CA LEU A 82 23.35 1.18 -9.98
C LEU A 82 23.59 2.57 -10.52
N VAL A 83 22.67 3.06 -11.33
CA VAL A 83 22.77 4.42 -11.84
C VAL A 83 21.51 5.20 -11.53
N LEU A 84 21.70 6.46 -11.16
CA LEU A 84 20.68 7.48 -11.18
C LEU A 84 20.71 8.13 -12.56
N VAL A 85 19.60 8.04 -13.29
CA VAL A 85 19.38 8.83 -14.50
C VAL A 85 18.58 10.05 -14.08
N TRP A 86 19.13 11.25 -14.28
CA TRP A 86 18.53 12.47 -13.75
C TRP A 86 18.54 13.60 -14.76
N ARG A 87 17.43 14.32 -14.85
CA ARG A 87 17.30 15.53 -15.64
C ARG A 87 17.47 16.77 -14.76
N ALA A 88 18.65 17.37 -14.80
CA ALA A 88 19.02 18.50 -13.97
C ALA A 88 18.39 19.83 -14.42
N THR A 89 18.26 20.04 -15.74
CA THR A 89 17.90 21.34 -16.32
C THR A 89 16.93 21.20 -17.50
N GLY A 90 16.73 22.32 -18.21
CA GLY A 90 16.06 22.37 -19.49
C GLY A 90 14.63 22.89 -19.42
N VAL A 91 14.27 23.65 -18.37
CA VAL A 91 13.01 24.39 -18.35
C VAL A 91 12.99 25.36 -19.53
N ALA A 92 11.88 25.44 -20.24
CA ALA A 92 11.72 26.32 -21.39
C ALA A 92 11.81 27.79 -20.97
N ALA A 93 12.54 28.60 -21.74
CA ALA A 93 12.73 30.03 -21.44
C ALA A 93 11.42 30.81 -21.36
N SER A 94 10.34 30.34 -22.00
CA SER A 94 9.00 30.93 -21.92
C SER A 94 8.36 30.84 -20.52
N GLU A 95 8.80 29.90 -19.68
CA GLU A 95 8.31 29.76 -18.30
C GLU A 95 8.96 30.76 -17.34
N ALA A 96 10.10 31.34 -17.73
CA ALA A 96 10.97 32.13 -16.86
C ALA A 96 11.30 33.49 -17.48
N THR A 97 10.29 34.37 -17.52
CA THR A 97 10.47 35.78 -17.88
C THR A 97 11.49 36.45 -16.95
N SER A 98 12.42 37.19 -17.54
CA SER A 98 13.44 37.93 -16.78
C SER A 98 12.80 38.94 -15.82
N GLY A 99 13.35 39.02 -14.61
CA GLY A 99 12.92 39.96 -13.57
C GLY A 99 11.63 39.59 -12.84
N ASN A 100 11.09 38.39 -13.07
CA ASN A 100 9.93 37.92 -12.33
C ASN A 100 10.31 37.60 -10.88
N GLN A 101 9.71 38.29 -9.91
CA GLN A 101 9.93 38.12 -8.47
C GLN A 101 8.77 37.42 -7.73
N SER A 102 7.67 37.13 -8.41
CA SER A 102 6.42 36.73 -7.74
C SER A 102 5.87 35.37 -8.19
N LYS A 103 6.18 34.92 -9.41
CA LYS A 103 5.71 33.64 -9.93
C LYS A 103 6.75 32.55 -9.66
N ARG A 104 6.45 31.69 -8.69
CA ARG A 104 7.21 30.46 -8.44
C ARG A 104 7.00 29.46 -9.57
N LEU A 105 8.05 28.70 -9.88
CA LEU A 105 8.02 27.69 -10.94
C LEU A 105 7.58 26.35 -10.35
N ASP A 106 6.49 25.77 -10.82
CA ASP A 106 6.06 24.41 -10.46
C ASP A 106 6.65 23.40 -11.45
N LEU A 107 7.68 22.66 -11.06
CA LEU A 107 8.38 21.75 -11.99
C LEU A 107 7.51 20.63 -12.51
N ALA A 108 6.46 20.23 -11.80
CA ALA A 108 5.54 19.19 -12.28
C ALA A 108 4.69 19.68 -13.47
N LYS A 109 4.51 20.99 -13.62
CA LYS A 109 3.69 21.60 -14.68
C LYS A 109 4.48 22.40 -15.71
N SER A 110 5.70 22.80 -15.37
CA SER A 110 6.52 23.68 -16.21
C SER A 110 6.93 22.98 -17.49
N LEU A 111 6.82 23.71 -18.60
CA LEU A 111 7.30 23.25 -19.91
C LEU A 111 8.82 23.09 -19.89
N ALA A 112 9.28 21.95 -20.38
CA ALA A 112 10.68 21.60 -20.53
C ALA A 112 11.01 21.41 -22.02
N THR A 113 12.18 21.90 -22.40
CA THR A 113 12.75 21.74 -23.75
C THR A 113 12.92 20.28 -24.10
N THR A 114 12.62 19.91 -25.34
CA THR A 114 12.99 18.59 -25.87
C THR A 114 13.86 18.78 -27.09
N SER A 115 14.38 17.70 -27.64
CA SER A 115 15.06 17.74 -28.94
C SER A 115 14.08 17.92 -30.11
N SER A 116 12.79 17.77 -29.87
CA SER A 116 11.73 18.10 -30.83
C SER A 116 11.33 19.58 -30.72
N ALA A 117 10.61 20.09 -31.72
CA ALA A 117 10.09 21.45 -31.69
C ALA A 117 9.06 21.69 -30.57
N ALA A 118 8.50 20.63 -29.97
CA ALA A 118 7.50 20.72 -28.92
C ALA A 118 8.12 20.57 -27.52
N ASN A 119 7.81 21.52 -26.64
CA ASN A 119 8.12 21.39 -25.21
C ASN A 119 7.11 20.43 -24.54
N GLN A 120 7.54 19.77 -23.47
CA GLN A 120 6.69 18.88 -22.67
C GLN A 120 6.75 19.27 -21.19
N ALA A 121 5.60 19.23 -20.51
CA ALA A 121 5.51 19.60 -19.11
C ALA A 121 6.14 18.53 -18.20
N GLY A 122 6.66 18.95 -17.05
CA GLY A 122 6.91 18.00 -15.97
C GLY A 122 8.18 17.17 -16.11
N LEU A 123 9.18 17.57 -16.89
CA LEU A 123 10.37 16.72 -17.10
C LEU A 123 11.57 17.11 -16.21
N VAL A 124 11.70 18.37 -15.79
CA VAL A 124 12.88 18.82 -15.05
C VAL A 124 12.85 18.36 -13.60
N GLY A 125 14.00 17.92 -13.10
CA GLY A 125 14.18 17.37 -11.77
C GLY A 125 13.79 15.90 -11.63
N GLN A 126 13.14 15.30 -12.63
CA GLN A 126 12.80 13.87 -12.61
C GLN A 126 14.06 13.01 -12.62
N TYR A 127 14.00 11.94 -11.83
CA TYR A 127 15.03 10.92 -11.78
C TYR A 127 14.41 9.53 -11.72
N GLU A 128 15.20 8.53 -12.11
CA GLU A 128 14.93 7.13 -11.81
C GLU A 128 16.24 6.36 -11.62
N LEU A 129 16.14 5.21 -10.94
CA LEU A 129 17.25 4.30 -10.71
C LEU A 129 17.18 3.14 -11.69
N ALA A 130 18.33 2.71 -12.22
CA ALA A 130 18.41 1.56 -13.11
C ALA A 130 19.70 0.78 -12.89
N ARG A 131 19.65 -0.55 -13.10
CA ARG A 131 20.82 -1.41 -13.03
C ARG A 131 21.47 -1.56 -14.41
N VAL A 132 22.79 -1.40 -14.46
CA VAL A 132 23.59 -1.61 -15.67
C VAL A 132 23.81 -3.11 -15.89
N GLN A 133 23.41 -3.62 -17.04
CA GLN A 133 23.71 -4.97 -17.49
C GLN A 133 25.13 -5.06 -18.08
N SER A 134 25.51 -4.11 -18.94
CA SER A 134 26.84 -4.08 -19.56
C SER A 134 27.21 -2.67 -20.01
N VAL A 135 28.52 -2.46 -20.21
CA VAL A 135 29.08 -1.22 -20.74
C VAL A 135 29.89 -1.56 -21.99
N ALA A 136 29.59 -0.90 -23.10
CA ALA A 136 30.27 -1.09 -24.37
C ALA A 136 30.76 0.25 -24.94
N GLY A 137 31.75 0.20 -25.85
CA GLY A 137 32.32 1.39 -26.49
C GLY A 137 33.56 1.94 -25.79
N ALA A 138 34.22 2.90 -26.44
CA ALA A 138 35.44 3.52 -25.95
C ALA A 138 35.14 4.54 -24.83
N ALA A 139 36.12 4.83 -23.98
CA ALA A 139 36.00 5.90 -22.99
C ALA A 139 35.64 7.23 -23.67
N GLY A 140 34.68 7.98 -23.11
CA GLY A 140 34.13 9.19 -23.74
C GLY A 140 33.19 8.91 -24.91
N ASN A 141 32.96 7.65 -25.27
CA ASN A 141 31.93 7.17 -26.20
C ASN A 141 31.30 5.83 -25.79
N GLN A 142 30.83 5.74 -24.53
CA GLN A 142 30.26 4.51 -23.99
C GLN A 142 28.74 4.44 -24.15
N THR A 143 28.21 3.22 -24.25
CA THR A 143 26.79 2.88 -24.16
C THR A 143 26.58 1.94 -22.98
N LEU A 144 25.70 2.33 -22.06
CA LEU A 144 25.21 1.49 -20.98
C LEU A 144 24.00 0.71 -21.48
N THR A 145 24.00 -0.61 -21.34
CA THR A 145 22.79 -1.44 -21.48
C THR A 145 22.23 -1.71 -20.11
N LEU A 146 20.92 -1.53 -19.93
CA LEU A 146 20.22 -1.68 -18.65
C LEU A 146 19.55 -3.06 -18.55
N THR A 147 19.38 -3.56 -17.33
CA THR A 147 18.67 -4.83 -17.08
C THR A 147 17.15 -4.70 -17.29
N LYS A 148 16.63 -3.48 -17.17
CA LYS A 148 15.22 -3.11 -17.37
C LYS A 148 15.11 -1.81 -18.17
N PRO A 149 14.04 -1.64 -18.97
CA PRO A 149 13.81 -0.39 -19.68
C PRO A 149 13.45 0.75 -18.72
N LEU A 150 13.83 1.98 -19.08
CA LEU A 150 13.47 3.19 -18.34
C LEU A 150 11.98 3.51 -18.45
N VAL A 151 11.41 4.09 -17.38
CA VAL A 151 10.06 4.66 -17.36
C VAL A 151 10.01 5.97 -18.14
N ASN A 152 10.96 6.86 -17.86
CA ASN A 152 10.91 8.24 -18.34
C ASN A 152 11.82 8.45 -19.55
N ALA A 153 11.53 9.50 -20.30
CA ALA A 153 12.40 9.99 -21.35
C ALA A 153 13.42 11.02 -20.80
N TYR A 154 14.64 10.96 -21.29
CA TYR A 154 15.73 11.88 -20.91
C TYR A 154 16.34 12.56 -22.13
N THR A 155 16.36 13.89 -22.13
CA THR A 155 16.90 14.69 -23.23
C THR A 155 18.40 14.91 -23.03
N ARG A 156 19.20 14.82 -24.09
CA ARG A 156 20.64 15.11 -24.04
C ARG A 156 20.93 16.56 -23.60
N HIS A 157 22.17 16.83 -23.16
CA HIS A 157 22.68 18.12 -22.64
C HIS A 157 22.08 18.61 -21.32
N VAL A 158 20.84 18.24 -20.99
CA VAL A 158 20.13 18.61 -19.77
C VAL A 158 20.01 17.47 -18.76
N SER A 159 20.45 16.27 -19.15
CA SER A 159 20.38 15.04 -18.35
C SER A 159 21.75 14.37 -18.21
N GLN A 160 21.96 13.74 -17.06
CA GLN A 160 23.16 12.99 -16.72
C GLN A 160 22.82 11.61 -16.15
N VAL A 161 23.82 10.74 -16.16
CA VAL A 161 23.84 9.46 -15.45
C VAL A 161 24.88 9.54 -14.36
N VAL A 162 24.54 9.07 -13.16
CA VAL A 162 25.41 9.08 -11.99
C VAL A 162 25.50 7.67 -11.42
N ARG A 163 26.72 7.15 -11.25
CA ARG A 163 26.94 5.86 -10.57
C ARG A 163 26.58 6.00 -9.09
N VAL A 164 25.77 5.10 -8.57
CA VAL A 164 25.35 5.00 -7.17
C VAL A 164 26.04 3.81 -6.54
N PRO A 165 27.08 4.01 -5.71
CA PRO A 165 27.69 2.92 -4.97
C PRO A 165 26.72 2.32 -3.92
N GLU A 166 26.76 1.01 -3.77
CA GLU A 166 25.98 0.24 -2.79
C GLU A 166 26.94 -0.45 -1.81
N TYR A 167 27.11 0.15 -0.64
CA TYR A 167 28.03 -0.32 0.39
C TYR A 167 27.34 -1.23 1.41
N THR A 168 28.11 -2.05 2.12
CA THR A 168 27.61 -2.74 3.30
C THR A 168 27.58 -1.81 4.51
N THR A 169 28.66 -1.05 4.71
CA THR A 169 28.81 -0.03 5.78
C THR A 169 29.62 1.15 5.25
N VAL A 170 29.42 2.33 5.82
CA VAL A 170 30.19 3.53 5.49
C VAL A 170 30.71 4.15 6.78
N ASN A 171 32.02 4.40 6.85
CA ASN A 171 32.66 5.10 7.96
C ASN A 171 33.36 6.37 7.43
N VAL A 172 32.93 7.53 7.91
CA VAL A 172 33.53 8.84 7.65
C VAL A 172 34.16 9.34 8.95
N PRO A 173 35.48 9.14 9.16
CA PRO A 173 36.17 9.60 10.36
C PRO A 173 36.13 11.13 10.52
N ALA A 174 36.41 11.61 11.73
CA ALA A 174 36.63 13.03 11.97
C ALA A 174 37.77 13.57 11.09
N GLY A 175 37.54 14.72 10.45
CA GLY A 175 38.47 15.32 9.49
C GLY A 175 38.42 14.73 8.07
N ALA A 176 37.68 13.64 7.85
CA ALA A 176 37.41 13.12 6.51
C ALA A 176 36.11 13.70 5.93
N SER A 177 36.00 13.71 4.60
CA SER A 177 34.78 14.14 3.93
C SER A 177 34.47 13.39 2.64
N LEU A 178 33.18 13.14 2.41
CA LEU A 178 32.66 12.79 1.09
C LEU A 178 32.12 14.06 0.43
N VAL A 179 32.55 14.32 -0.81
CA VAL A 179 32.20 15.54 -1.54
C VAL A 179 31.73 15.24 -2.96
N ALA A 180 30.64 15.90 -3.37
CA ALA A 180 30.18 15.86 -4.75
C ALA A 180 31.19 16.54 -5.69
N THR A 181 31.37 15.99 -6.89
CA THR A 181 31.95 16.80 -7.99
C THR A 181 31.01 17.96 -8.27
N ALA A 182 31.53 19.17 -8.49
CA ALA A 182 30.69 20.33 -8.83
C ALA A 182 29.94 20.06 -10.14
N TRP A 183 28.69 20.54 -10.24
CA TRP A 183 28.00 20.66 -11.52
C TRP A 183 28.88 21.49 -12.45
N GLN A 184 29.19 21.01 -13.65
CA GLN A 184 30.08 21.71 -14.56
C GLN A 184 29.90 21.27 -16.00
N GLU A 185 30.27 22.16 -16.92
CA GLU A 185 30.42 21.84 -18.34
C GLU A 185 31.62 20.89 -18.53
N VAL A 186 31.37 19.74 -19.14
CA VAL A 186 32.37 18.70 -19.34
C VAL A 186 33.30 19.10 -20.48
N GLY A 187 34.54 19.45 -20.15
CA GLY A 187 35.53 19.94 -21.12
C GLY A 187 35.34 21.41 -21.53
N GLY A 188 34.45 22.14 -20.85
CA GLY A 188 34.16 23.54 -21.11
C GLY A 188 34.99 24.51 -20.26
N THR A 189 34.78 25.80 -20.48
CA THR A 189 35.39 26.88 -19.69
C THR A 189 34.33 27.62 -18.89
N PRO A 190 34.48 27.78 -17.55
CA PRO A 190 33.47 28.47 -16.73
C PRO A 190 33.11 29.87 -17.25
N SER A 191 34.08 30.64 -17.74
CA SER A 191 33.88 32.01 -18.24
C SER A 191 33.12 32.14 -19.56
N ASP A 192 32.86 31.05 -20.28
CA ASP A 192 32.07 31.04 -21.52
C ASP A 192 31.11 29.85 -21.56
N PRO A 193 30.11 29.82 -20.66
CA PRO A 193 29.24 28.67 -20.51
C PRO A 193 28.43 28.44 -21.78
N LYS A 194 28.38 27.17 -22.21
CA LYS A 194 27.60 26.73 -23.38
C LYS A 194 26.44 25.82 -22.93
N PRO A 195 25.18 26.31 -23.00
CA PRO A 195 24.01 25.53 -22.61
C PRO A 195 23.82 24.24 -23.40
N ASN A 196 24.32 24.20 -24.63
CA ASN A 196 24.18 23.04 -25.53
C ASN A 196 25.40 22.10 -25.46
N ASN A 197 26.34 22.34 -24.54
CA ASN A 197 27.44 21.42 -24.29
C ASN A 197 27.02 20.36 -23.24
N PRO A 198 27.82 19.31 -23.02
CA PRO A 198 27.49 18.32 -22.01
C PRO A 198 27.80 18.85 -20.60
N TRP A 199 26.88 18.66 -19.65
CA TRP A 199 27.04 19.06 -18.25
C TRP A 199 26.81 17.85 -17.32
N ALA A 200 27.58 17.78 -16.22
CA ALA A 200 27.49 16.69 -15.25
C ALA A 200 28.02 17.12 -13.87
N GLY A 201 27.67 16.36 -12.83
CA GLY A 201 28.08 16.60 -11.43
C GLY A 201 26.94 17.09 -10.55
N GLY A 202 27.29 17.67 -9.41
CA GLY A 202 26.39 18.36 -8.49
C GLY A 202 25.57 17.49 -7.56
N ILE A 203 25.80 16.17 -7.54
CA ILE A 203 25.10 15.23 -6.65
C ILE A 203 26.07 14.25 -6.00
N LEU A 204 25.95 14.05 -4.70
CA LEU A 204 26.57 12.96 -3.96
C LEU A 204 25.47 11.97 -3.62
N ILE A 205 25.60 10.72 -4.08
CA ILE A 205 24.59 9.69 -3.87
C ILE A 205 25.21 8.33 -3.54
N PHE A 206 24.70 7.64 -2.53
CA PHE A 206 25.07 6.25 -2.28
C PHE A 206 23.97 5.53 -1.49
N MET A 207 24.06 4.21 -1.48
CA MET A 207 23.24 3.36 -0.63
C MET A 207 24.12 2.54 0.32
N ALA A 208 23.61 2.21 1.51
CA ALA A 208 24.29 1.39 2.48
C ALA A 208 23.34 0.39 3.15
N THR A 209 23.57 -0.92 3.01
CA THR A 209 22.66 -1.92 3.61
C THR A 209 22.69 -1.90 5.13
N GLY A 210 23.80 -1.49 5.72
CA GLY A 210 24.04 -1.42 7.17
C GLY A 210 24.30 0.00 7.67
N ALA A 211 25.13 0.10 8.72
CA ALA A 211 25.38 1.34 9.43
C ALA A 211 26.26 2.33 8.64
N ILE A 212 25.90 3.61 8.73
CA ILE A 212 26.69 4.76 8.29
C ILE A 212 27.20 5.49 9.54
N THR A 213 28.48 5.37 9.85
CA THR A 213 29.13 6.11 10.93
C THR A 213 29.75 7.37 10.36
N ASN A 214 29.16 8.54 10.64
CA ASN A 214 29.64 9.83 10.18
C ASN A 214 30.10 10.68 11.35
N ASN A 215 31.41 10.86 11.49
CA ASN A 215 32.04 11.82 12.40
C ASN A 215 32.74 12.97 11.65
N GLY A 216 32.65 12.98 10.32
CA GLY A 216 33.22 13.98 9.43
C GLY A 216 32.14 14.79 8.71
N ALA A 217 32.29 14.97 7.40
CA ALA A 217 31.30 15.69 6.59
C ALA A 217 30.92 14.93 5.32
N ILE A 218 29.62 14.85 5.01
CA ILE A 218 29.10 14.38 3.73
C ILE A 218 28.40 15.57 3.07
N HIS A 219 28.97 16.14 2.00
CA HIS A 219 28.46 17.41 1.51
C HIS A 219 28.52 17.65 0.01
N ALA A 220 27.65 18.55 -0.44
CA ALA A 220 27.59 19.14 -1.76
C ALA A 220 27.57 20.68 -1.69
N ASN A 221 28.20 21.26 -0.66
CA ASN A 221 28.30 22.71 -0.46
C ASN A 221 28.90 23.42 -1.68
N GLY A 222 28.18 24.39 -2.24
CA GLY A 222 28.61 25.14 -3.43
C GLY A 222 28.86 24.28 -4.68
N ARG A 223 28.33 23.04 -4.73
CA ARG A 223 28.53 22.10 -5.86
C ARG A 223 27.38 22.10 -6.87
N GLY A 224 26.37 22.95 -6.70
CA GLY A 224 25.20 23.08 -7.55
C GLY A 224 25.37 24.07 -8.71
N PHE A 225 24.29 24.75 -9.10
CA PHE A 225 24.31 25.68 -10.23
C PHE A 225 25.30 26.82 -10.01
N HIS A 226 25.98 27.21 -11.09
CA HIS A 226 27.06 28.20 -11.05
C HIS A 226 26.58 29.59 -10.68
N GLY A 227 27.38 30.31 -9.90
CA GLY A 227 27.20 31.74 -9.73
C GLY A 227 27.49 32.51 -11.02
N GLY A 228 27.09 33.77 -11.05
CA GLY A 228 27.49 34.70 -12.11
C GLY A 228 29.00 34.89 -12.08
N LEU A 229 29.66 34.55 -13.19
CA LEU A 229 31.11 34.68 -13.31
C LEU A 229 31.44 36.00 -14.03
N PRO A 230 32.04 37.00 -13.36
CA PRO A 230 32.45 38.26 -13.96
C PRO A 230 33.31 38.11 -15.20
N VAL A 231 33.20 39.12 -16.07
CA VAL A 231 34.01 39.29 -17.27
C VAL A 231 34.91 40.51 -17.09
N ALA A 232 36.22 40.34 -17.29
CA ALA A 232 37.19 41.44 -17.24
C ALA A 232 36.93 42.43 -18.39
N ARG A 233 37.15 43.73 -18.15
CA ARG A 233 36.87 44.84 -19.09
C ARG A 233 38.01 45.86 -19.19
N ALA A 234 37.86 46.85 -20.08
CA ALA A 234 38.72 48.04 -20.16
C ALA A 234 37.92 49.31 -19.77
N ILE A 235 38.64 50.34 -19.33
CA ILE A 235 38.21 51.56 -18.59
C ILE A 235 37.14 52.43 -19.31
N GLY A 236 36.86 52.18 -20.59
CA GLY A 236 36.15 53.12 -21.49
C GLY A 236 34.65 53.40 -21.23
N THR A 237 34.00 52.81 -20.21
CA THR A 237 32.58 53.07 -19.92
C THR A 237 32.31 53.04 -18.41
N LEU A 238 32.41 54.20 -17.75
CA LEU A 238 32.14 54.40 -16.32
C LEU A 238 30.69 54.03 -15.88
N GLY A 239 29.79 53.67 -16.80
CA GLY A 239 28.43 53.21 -16.46
C GLY A 239 27.54 54.25 -15.76
N ILE A 240 27.98 55.51 -15.67
CA ILE A 240 27.28 56.62 -15.00
C ILE A 240 25.95 56.97 -15.69
N LEU A 241 25.81 56.68 -17.00
CA LEU A 241 24.60 56.88 -17.80
C LEU A 241 23.95 55.56 -18.25
N CYS A 242 23.99 54.55 -17.39
CA CYS A 242 23.32 53.28 -17.65
C CYS A 242 21.78 53.44 -17.63
N ASN A 243 21.08 52.59 -18.40
CA ASN A 243 19.63 52.47 -18.29
C ASN A 243 19.28 51.35 -17.29
N ASN A 244 18.79 51.71 -16.10
CA ASN A 244 18.41 50.72 -15.09
C ASN A 244 17.04 50.05 -15.33
N ASP A 245 16.25 50.48 -16.31
CA ASP A 245 15.00 49.82 -16.65
C ASP A 245 15.23 48.51 -17.42
N LYS A 246 16.45 48.30 -17.94
CA LYS A 246 16.83 47.07 -18.64
C LYS A 246 17.07 45.94 -17.65
N LEU A 247 16.28 44.87 -17.77
CA LEU A 247 16.44 43.64 -17.00
C LEU A 247 17.55 42.74 -17.54
N ASP A 248 17.76 42.79 -18.86
CA ASP A 248 18.72 41.97 -19.58
C ASP A 248 19.62 42.84 -20.46
N GLY A 249 20.88 42.45 -20.58
CA GLY A 249 21.85 43.06 -21.48
C GLY A 249 23.14 42.27 -21.57
N ASN A 250 24.03 42.62 -22.50
CA ASN A 250 25.23 41.84 -22.75
C ASN A 250 26.37 42.26 -21.79
N PRO A 251 26.87 41.35 -20.93
CA PRO A 251 28.01 41.62 -20.07
C PRO A 251 29.30 41.90 -20.84
N LEU A 252 29.38 41.80 -22.15
CA LEU A 252 30.60 42.14 -22.90
C LEU A 252 30.61 43.60 -23.38
N ASN A 253 29.46 44.27 -23.48
CA ASN A 253 29.34 45.60 -24.10
C ASN A 253 28.80 46.73 -23.19
N SER A 254 28.95 46.56 -21.87
CA SER A 254 28.80 47.54 -20.75
C SER A 254 27.47 47.56 -19.95
N SER A 255 27.55 48.09 -18.72
CA SER A 255 26.49 48.29 -17.69
C SER A 255 25.78 47.08 -17.07
N PHE A 256 26.10 45.85 -17.49
CA PHE A 256 25.47 44.63 -16.97
C PHE A 256 26.52 43.66 -16.39
N ALA A 257 26.21 43.03 -15.27
CA ALA A 257 26.97 41.91 -14.72
C ALA A 257 26.29 40.57 -15.05
N PRO A 258 27.05 39.47 -15.16
CA PRO A 258 26.49 38.14 -15.42
C PRO A 258 25.50 37.67 -14.34
N LYS A 259 24.45 36.97 -14.79
CA LYS A 259 23.46 36.32 -13.92
C LYS A 259 23.99 34.96 -13.44
N GLY A 260 23.42 34.42 -12.38
CA GLY A 260 23.65 33.03 -11.99
C GLY A 260 23.06 32.01 -12.97
N GLU A 261 23.36 30.75 -12.73
CA GLU A 261 22.75 29.60 -13.40
C GLU A 261 21.52 29.10 -12.62
N GLY A 262 20.59 28.47 -13.34
CA GLY A 262 19.45 27.75 -12.77
C GLY A 262 18.88 26.75 -13.78
N VAL A 263 17.68 26.23 -13.51
CA VAL A 263 17.02 25.20 -14.34
C VAL A 263 16.75 25.61 -15.80
N VAL A 264 16.82 26.90 -16.12
CA VAL A 264 16.64 27.46 -17.47
C VAL A 264 18.01 27.59 -18.15
N GLN A 265 18.67 26.47 -18.36
CA GLN A 265 20.07 26.41 -18.83
C GLN A 265 20.33 27.22 -20.11
N SER A 266 19.35 27.31 -21.02
CA SER A 266 19.48 28.10 -22.26
C SER A 266 19.71 29.60 -22.05
N ARG A 267 19.55 30.10 -20.81
CA ARG A 267 19.78 31.49 -20.41
C ARG A 267 21.06 31.68 -19.59
N TYR A 268 21.82 30.61 -19.35
CA TYR A 268 23.15 30.71 -18.74
C TYR A 268 24.22 30.75 -19.83
N VAL A 269 24.43 31.96 -20.37
CA VAL A 269 25.36 32.22 -21.47
C VAL A 269 26.21 33.45 -21.14
N ARG A 270 27.42 33.49 -21.70
CA ARG A 270 28.39 34.58 -21.46
C ARG A 270 27.86 35.97 -21.78
N ASP A 271 27.02 36.09 -22.81
CA ASP A 271 26.53 37.36 -23.35
C ASP A 271 25.15 37.76 -22.82
N LEU A 272 24.68 37.14 -21.72
CA LEU A 272 23.44 37.52 -21.05
C LEU A 272 23.68 37.85 -19.56
N GLY A 273 23.40 39.09 -19.19
CA GLY A 273 23.55 39.66 -17.85
C GLY A 273 22.43 40.60 -17.48
N GLY A 274 22.64 41.35 -16.39
CA GLY A 274 21.78 42.43 -15.91
C GLY A 274 20.89 42.02 -14.74
N LYS A 275 20.15 42.98 -14.19
CA LYS A 275 19.44 42.85 -12.92
C LYS A 275 18.30 41.84 -12.88
N GLY A 276 17.72 41.49 -14.02
CA GLY A 276 16.63 40.52 -14.04
C GLY A 276 17.09 39.14 -13.58
N ASN A 277 16.41 38.53 -12.61
CA ASN A 277 16.61 37.12 -12.30
C ASN A 277 16.03 36.25 -13.43
N ILE A 278 16.51 35.01 -13.55
CA ILE A 278 15.93 34.01 -14.46
C ILE A 278 15.50 32.80 -13.63
N SER A 279 14.21 32.72 -13.30
CA SER A 279 13.70 31.71 -12.36
C SER A 279 14.54 31.74 -11.07
N MET A 280 15.19 30.63 -10.72
CA MET A 280 15.99 30.48 -9.52
C MET A 280 17.38 31.13 -9.58
N ALA A 281 17.83 31.54 -10.76
CA ALA A 281 19.11 32.22 -10.93
C ALA A 281 19.02 33.68 -10.48
N GLY A 282 19.93 34.12 -9.61
CA GLY A 282 20.04 35.51 -9.20
C GLY A 282 20.44 36.42 -10.37
N GLY A 283 19.83 37.60 -10.46
CA GLY A 283 20.23 38.63 -11.41
C GLY A 283 21.59 39.21 -11.07
N GLY A 284 22.37 39.61 -12.07
CA GLY A 284 23.63 40.35 -11.84
C GLY A 284 23.36 41.81 -11.44
N GLY A 285 24.40 42.55 -11.09
CA GLY A 285 24.31 44.01 -10.97
C GLY A 285 24.05 44.72 -12.31
N ASN A 286 23.25 45.76 -12.28
CA ASN A 286 23.17 46.77 -13.34
C ASN A 286 24.05 47.98 -12.99
N CYS A 287 24.24 48.84 -13.99
CA CYS A 287 24.78 50.18 -13.81
C CYS A 287 26.13 50.20 -13.11
N LEU A 288 26.49 51.32 -12.51
CA LEU A 288 27.71 51.46 -11.74
C LEU A 288 27.56 50.78 -10.37
N GLU A 289 28.44 49.81 -10.09
CA GLU A 289 28.60 49.14 -8.79
C GLU A 289 27.34 48.53 -8.15
N GLY A 290 26.38 48.06 -8.97
CA GLY A 290 25.24 47.29 -8.49
C GLY A 290 25.68 45.92 -7.95
N GLY A 291 25.16 45.53 -6.78
CA GLY A 291 25.38 44.21 -6.19
C GLY A 291 24.53 43.13 -6.85
N GLY A 292 25.00 41.88 -6.81
CA GLY A 292 24.26 40.73 -7.36
C GLY A 292 23.09 40.30 -6.48
N GLY A 293 22.03 39.78 -7.10
CA GLY A 293 20.93 39.12 -6.42
C GLY A 293 21.30 37.69 -6.00
N GLY A 294 20.77 37.22 -4.88
CA GLY A 294 20.98 35.85 -4.42
C GLY A 294 20.26 34.82 -5.28
N GLY A 295 20.78 33.60 -5.35
CA GLY A 295 20.11 32.46 -5.98
C GLY A 295 18.92 31.96 -5.14
N ALA A 296 18.06 31.15 -5.74
CA ALA A 296 16.91 30.55 -5.05
C ALA A 296 16.88 29.01 -5.15
N ASN A 297 16.12 28.40 -4.25
CA ASN A 297 15.70 27.01 -4.35
C ASN A 297 14.27 26.90 -3.81
N ARG A 298 14.03 26.43 -2.58
CA ARG A 298 12.70 26.55 -1.98
C ARG A 298 12.46 28.00 -1.61
N GLY A 299 13.38 28.58 -0.84
CA GLY A 299 13.38 30.00 -0.52
C GLY A 299 13.76 30.83 -1.74
N ASN A 300 13.16 32.02 -1.84
CA ASN A 300 13.58 33.01 -2.83
C ASN A 300 14.99 33.53 -2.49
N GLY A 301 15.73 34.01 -3.47
CA GLY A 301 16.94 34.78 -3.23
C GLY A 301 16.58 36.21 -2.82
N GLY A 302 17.47 36.84 -2.06
CA GLY A 302 17.38 38.26 -1.73
C GLY A 302 17.91 39.12 -2.86
N SER A 303 17.37 40.33 -3.02
CA SER A 303 17.89 41.30 -3.98
C SER A 303 19.20 41.93 -3.48
N GLY A 304 20.13 42.20 -4.39
CA GLY A 304 21.30 43.04 -4.13
C GLY A 304 20.93 44.51 -4.02
N SER A 305 21.83 45.33 -3.46
CA SER A 305 21.65 46.79 -3.41
C SER A 305 22.28 47.48 -4.63
N GLY A 306 21.78 48.67 -4.95
CA GLY A 306 22.38 49.59 -5.92
C GLY A 306 22.23 51.01 -5.40
N SER A 307 23.18 51.43 -4.57
CA SER A 307 23.06 52.64 -3.73
C SER A 307 23.55 53.92 -4.42
N LEU A 308 24.44 53.81 -5.41
CA LEU A 308 24.96 55.00 -6.09
C LEU A 308 23.83 55.73 -6.84
N LEU A 309 23.51 56.94 -6.35
CA LEU A 309 22.45 57.84 -6.84
C LEU A 309 21.01 57.29 -6.69
N GLY A 310 20.78 56.26 -5.85
CA GLY A 310 19.44 55.72 -5.60
C GLY A 310 18.79 55.05 -6.82
N LEU A 311 19.59 54.63 -7.80
CA LEU A 311 19.10 54.16 -9.09
C LEU A 311 18.46 52.76 -9.05
N GLY A 312 18.57 52.00 -7.95
CA GLY A 312 17.93 50.69 -7.80
C GLY A 312 18.53 49.61 -8.70
N ALA A 313 19.86 49.66 -8.90
CA ALA A 313 20.57 48.83 -9.88
C ALA A 313 21.05 47.48 -9.36
N GLY A 314 20.65 47.09 -8.15
CA GLY A 314 20.95 45.76 -7.61
C GLY A 314 20.24 44.66 -8.39
N GLY A 315 20.89 43.50 -8.47
CA GLY A 315 20.34 42.29 -9.05
C GLY A 315 19.13 41.82 -8.25
N LEU A 316 18.08 41.40 -8.96
CA LEU A 316 16.91 40.80 -8.36
C LEU A 316 17.24 39.37 -7.90
N GLY A 317 16.74 38.96 -6.74
CA GLY A 317 16.94 37.61 -6.22
C GLY A 317 16.26 36.55 -7.09
N GLY A 318 16.74 35.31 -7.08
CA GLY A 318 16.03 34.20 -7.72
C GLY A 318 14.63 34.01 -7.11
N VAL A 319 13.70 33.46 -7.87
CA VAL A 319 12.41 33.00 -7.33
C VAL A 319 12.47 31.51 -7.07
N GLY A 320 11.94 31.10 -5.93
CA GLY A 320 11.94 29.70 -5.55
C GLY A 320 11.05 28.83 -6.44
N ILE A 321 11.35 27.54 -6.41
CA ILE A 321 10.73 26.51 -7.23
C ILE A 321 9.88 25.60 -6.34
N ASP A 322 8.73 25.15 -6.84
CA ASP A 322 7.79 24.22 -6.22
C ASP A 322 7.86 22.84 -6.90
N TYR A 323 7.90 21.79 -6.09
CA TYR A 323 7.87 20.39 -6.50
C TYR A 323 7.78 19.48 -5.26
N ASP A 324 7.31 18.25 -5.46
CA ASP A 324 7.41 17.16 -4.47
C ASP A 324 8.81 16.53 -4.55
N ILE A 325 9.55 16.62 -3.44
CA ILE A 325 10.92 16.11 -3.30
C ILE A 325 11.02 14.58 -3.38
N ASN A 326 9.91 13.86 -3.21
CA ASN A 326 9.87 12.42 -3.41
C ASN A 326 10.07 12.06 -4.89
N GLU A 327 9.56 12.88 -5.81
CA GLU A 327 9.55 12.62 -7.25
C GLU A 327 10.66 13.35 -8.02
N ARG A 328 11.19 14.44 -7.45
CA ARG A 328 12.11 15.34 -8.14
C ARG A 328 13.22 15.84 -7.23
N LEU A 329 14.36 16.16 -7.84
CA LEU A 329 15.51 16.75 -7.19
C LEU A 329 15.94 18.02 -7.93
N THR A 330 16.39 19.03 -7.20
CA THR A 330 17.03 20.22 -7.77
C THR A 330 18.27 20.61 -6.98
N MET A 331 19.25 21.17 -7.69
CA MET A 331 20.34 21.93 -7.06
C MET A 331 19.85 23.34 -6.69
N GLY A 332 20.59 24.03 -5.83
CA GLY A 332 20.39 25.44 -5.55
C GLY A 332 20.80 26.30 -6.75
N GLY A 333 20.09 27.39 -6.99
CA GLY A 333 20.42 28.38 -8.01
C GLY A 333 21.65 29.19 -7.62
N GLY A 334 22.43 29.60 -8.61
CA GLY A 334 23.57 30.48 -8.40
C GLY A 334 23.16 31.93 -8.15
N GLY A 335 23.93 32.64 -7.31
CA GLY A 335 23.82 34.08 -7.15
C GLY A 335 24.37 34.84 -8.37
N GLY A 336 23.91 36.07 -8.59
CA GLY A 336 24.43 36.93 -9.64
C GLY A 336 25.75 37.59 -9.26
N ALA A 337 26.54 37.99 -10.26
CA ALA A 337 27.77 38.75 -10.06
C ALA A 337 27.47 40.22 -9.69
N GLY A 338 28.38 40.84 -8.96
CA GLY A 338 28.42 42.30 -8.83
C GLY A 338 28.95 42.96 -10.11
N ARG A 339 28.63 44.23 -10.32
CA ARG A 339 29.25 45.03 -11.38
C ARG A 339 30.56 45.66 -10.87
N HIS A 340 31.60 45.66 -11.72
CA HIS A 340 32.94 46.22 -11.48
C HIS A 340 33.39 47.26 -12.53
N ILE A 341 34.17 48.29 -12.17
CA ILE A 341 35.00 49.07 -13.12
C ILE A 341 36.47 48.69 -12.94
N VAL A 342 36.96 47.88 -13.86
CA VAL A 342 38.39 47.57 -13.98
C VAL A 342 39.17 48.77 -14.53
N GLY A 343 40.18 49.20 -13.77
CA GLY A 343 41.10 50.26 -14.18
C GLY A 343 42.32 50.48 -13.29
N LEU A 344 42.24 50.21 -11.99
CA LEU A 344 43.39 50.17 -11.09
C LEU A 344 43.08 49.19 -9.93
N PHE A 345 43.62 47.96 -9.98
CA PHE A 345 43.67 46.98 -8.87
C PHE A 345 42.36 46.24 -8.42
N SER A 346 41.28 46.25 -9.21
CA SER A 346 39.97 45.63 -8.92
C SER A 346 39.98 44.09 -8.73
N GLN A 347 39.24 43.57 -7.73
CA GLN A 347 38.80 42.17 -7.64
C GLN A 347 37.41 42.03 -8.24
N VAL A 348 37.29 41.14 -9.22
CA VAL A 348 36.00 40.75 -9.78
C VAL A 348 35.22 39.88 -8.76
N SER A 349 34.14 40.39 -8.17
CA SER A 349 33.27 39.63 -7.25
C SER A 349 32.30 38.71 -8.00
N PHE A 350 32.47 37.41 -7.79
CA PHE A 350 31.62 36.34 -8.34
C PHE A 350 30.36 36.14 -7.49
N GLY A 351 29.27 35.68 -8.13
CA GLY A 351 28.12 35.17 -7.39
C GLY A 351 28.43 33.82 -6.73
N GLY A 352 27.80 33.56 -5.58
CA GLY A 352 27.94 32.27 -4.90
C GLY A 352 27.32 31.13 -5.70
N PHE A 353 28.01 29.99 -5.76
CA PHE A 353 27.49 28.75 -6.34
C PHE A 353 26.35 28.21 -5.49
N GLY A 354 25.31 27.66 -6.11
CA GLY A 354 24.27 26.96 -5.36
C GLY A 354 24.78 25.69 -4.70
N GLY A 355 24.08 25.20 -3.69
CA GLY A 355 24.31 23.88 -3.11
C GLY A 355 23.91 22.77 -4.08
N GLY A 356 24.66 21.67 -4.07
CA GLY A 356 24.33 20.49 -4.87
C GLY A 356 23.25 19.62 -4.23
N ILE A 357 23.30 18.32 -4.47
CA ILE A 357 22.37 17.35 -3.90
C ILE A 357 23.16 16.35 -3.05
N VAL A 358 22.66 16.04 -1.86
CA VAL A 358 23.10 14.87 -1.09
C VAL A 358 21.92 13.91 -1.03
N TYR A 359 22.11 12.67 -1.50
CA TYR A 359 21.06 11.64 -1.51
C TYR A 359 21.60 10.36 -0.89
N ILE A 360 21.02 9.93 0.23
CA ILE A 360 21.48 8.75 0.96
C ILE A 360 20.29 7.84 1.24
N ARG A 361 20.47 6.55 0.93
CA ARG A 361 19.63 5.48 1.48
C ARG A 361 20.47 4.57 2.35
N GLY A 362 19.97 4.18 3.52
CA GLY A 362 20.81 3.47 4.48
C GLY A 362 20.06 2.63 5.50
N GLY A 363 20.76 1.69 6.13
CA GLY A 363 20.26 0.95 7.29
C GLY A 363 20.07 1.87 8.49
N SER A 364 21.11 2.59 8.89
CA SER A 364 21.08 3.58 9.97
C SER A 364 22.24 4.57 9.84
N MET A 365 22.17 5.69 10.57
CA MET A 365 23.25 6.67 10.66
C MET A 365 23.53 7.03 12.12
N SER A 366 24.81 7.11 12.47
CA SER A 366 25.28 7.53 13.79
C SER A 366 26.52 8.41 13.72
N GLY A 367 26.75 9.20 14.79
CA GLY A 367 27.93 10.05 14.95
C GLY A 367 27.60 11.54 14.92
N ASN A 368 28.63 12.38 15.10
CA ASN A 368 28.51 13.84 15.21
C ASN A 368 28.88 14.57 13.90
N GLY A 369 28.78 13.89 12.77
CA GLY A 369 29.11 14.44 11.47
C GLY A 369 27.98 15.24 10.85
N LYS A 370 28.32 16.05 9.85
CA LYS A 370 27.38 16.91 9.13
C LYS A 370 26.99 16.34 7.77
N LEU A 371 25.75 16.64 7.35
CA LEU A 371 25.24 16.39 6.01
C LEU A 371 24.81 17.71 5.39
N GLU A 372 25.49 18.19 4.35
CA GLU A 372 25.31 19.58 3.91
C GLU A 372 25.16 19.76 2.40
N ALA A 373 24.25 20.63 1.98
CA ALA A 373 24.10 21.12 0.63
C ALA A 373 24.00 22.66 0.64
N ASN A 374 24.92 23.31 1.34
CA ASN A 374 24.87 24.76 1.58
C ASN A 374 25.14 25.53 0.29
N GLY A 375 24.47 26.67 0.13
CA GLY A 375 24.85 27.65 -0.88
C GLY A 375 26.19 28.29 -0.56
N GLY A 376 26.99 28.57 -1.59
CA GLY A 376 28.23 29.34 -1.46
C GLY A 376 27.93 30.82 -1.21
N ASN A 377 28.78 31.47 -0.42
CA ASN A 377 28.67 32.91 -0.20
C ASN A 377 29.00 33.68 -1.49
N GLY A 378 28.34 34.80 -1.69
CA GLY A 378 28.73 35.78 -2.71
C GLY A 378 30.04 36.44 -2.31
N GLU A 379 30.89 36.72 -3.28
CA GLU A 379 32.17 37.34 -2.97
C GLU A 379 32.00 38.79 -2.54
N ASN A 380 32.75 39.18 -1.50
CA ASN A 380 32.91 40.58 -1.12
C ASN A 380 33.59 41.34 -2.26
N SER A 381 33.37 42.65 -2.34
CA SER A 381 34.22 43.50 -3.19
C SER A 381 35.56 43.80 -2.50
N GLY A 382 36.64 43.92 -3.28
CA GLY A 382 37.99 44.11 -2.74
C GLY A 382 39.03 44.56 -3.77
N LEU A 383 40.19 45.00 -3.29
CA LEU A 383 41.36 45.37 -4.09
C LEU A 383 42.48 44.33 -3.87
N ILE A 384 43.08 43.79 -4.94
CA ILE A 384 44.16 42.79 -4.81
C ILE A 384 45.39 43.44 -4.16
N GLY A 385 45.84 42.91 -3.02
CA GLY A 385 47.13 43.27 -2.39
C GLY A 385 47.10 44.40 -1.35
N LEU A 386 45.92 44.86 -0.92
CA LEU A 386 45.78 45.81 0.20
C LEU A 386 45.07 45.15 1.41
N PRO A 387 45.35 45.62 2.65
CA PRO A 387 44.60 45.17 3.83
C PRO A 387 43.10 45.41 3.63
N THR A 388 42.28 44.45 4.07
CA THR A 388 40.82 44.50 4.09
C THR A 388 40.32 45.87 4.59
N GLY A 389 39.55 46.61 3.78
CA GLY A 389 38.93 47.89 4.19
C GLY A 389 38.76 48.98 3.11
N VAL A 390 39.24 48.75 1.89
CA VAL A 390 39.10 49.70 0.75
C VAL A 390 38.44 49.02 -0.45
N ALA A 391 37.11 48.79 -0.43
CA ALA A 391 36.37 48.08 -1.48
C ALA A 391 35.57 48.99 -2.43
N SER A 392 36.06 49.33 -3.63
CA SER A 392 35.38 50.29 -4.51
C SER A 392 34.33 49.71 -5.46
N GLU A 393 33.82 48.48 -5.25
CA GLU A 393 33.03 47.78 -6.27
C GLU A 393 31.75 47.05 -5.77
N GLY A 394 30.89 46.65 -6.71
CA GLY A 394 29.68 45.86 -6.44
C GLY A 394 29.96 44.40 -6.06
N SER A 395 29.34 43.88 -5.00
CA SER A 395 29.58 42.52 -4.50
C SER A 395 28.66 41.46 -5.12
N GLY A 396 29.05 40.18 -5.03
CA GLY A 396 28.26 39.05 -5.53
C GLY A 396 27.10 38.67 -4.62
N GLY A 397 26.01 38.15 -5.20
CA GLY A 397 24.91 37.56 -4.44
C GLY A 397 25.23 36.14 -3.95
N GLY A 398 24.64 35.72 -2.83
CA GLY A 398 24.82 34.38 -2.28
C GLY A 398 24.10 33.30 -3.11
N GLY A 399 24.68 32.11 -3.21
CA GLY A 399 24.04 30.94 -3.84
C GLY A 399 22.96 30.35 -2.94
N ALA A 400 21.93 29.73 -3.52
CA ALA A 400 20.91 29.06 -2.72
C ALA A 400 21.40 27.73 -2.15
N GLY A 401 20.78 27.30 -1.05
CA GLY A 401 20.90 25.93 -0.58
C GLY A 401 20.38 24.92 -1.60
N GLY A 402 20.96 23.73 -1.59
CA GLY A 402 20.64 22.62 -2.47
C GLY A 402 19.50 21.74 -1.95
N THR A 403 19.66 20.42 -2.14
CA THR A 403 18.68 19.43 -1.67
C THR A 403 19.41 18.34 -0.89
N VAL A 404 18.95 18.03 0.31
CA VAL A 404 19.40 16.86 1.07
C VAL A 404 18.26 15.87 1.23
N VAL A 405 18.48 14.62 0.81
CA VAL A 405 17.56 13.50 0.96
C VAL A 405 18.26 12.42 1.77
N VAL A 406 17.77 12.14 2.96
CA VAL A 406 18.27 11.06 3.84
C VAL A 406 17.13 10.13 4.16
N ARG A 407 17.26 8.87 3.74
CA ARG A 407 16.20 7.88 3.86
C ARG A 407 16.76 6.61 4.51
N LEU A 408 16.44 6.40 5.78
CA LEU A 408 17.01 5.34 6.60
C LEU A 408 15.90 4.42 7.12
N THR A 409 16.14 3.11 7.09
CA THR A 409 15.22 2.14 7.70
C THR A 409 15.31 2.13 9.23
N GLY A 410 16.42 2.62 9.78
CA GLY A 410 16.71 2.68 11.22
C GLY A 410 16.86 4.12 11.73
N THR A 411 17.76 4.32 12.67
CA THR A 411 17.97 5.60 13.36
C THR A 411 18.75 6.61 12.52
N LEU A 412 18.42 7.89 12.69
CA LEU A 412 19.18 9.04 12.20
C LEU A 412 19.78 9.80 13.40
N ASP A 413 21.06 9.57 13.66
CA ASP A 413 21.86 10.34 14.61
C ASP A 413 23.00 11.04 13.86
N CYS A 414 23.09 12.35 14.07
CA CYS A 414 23.96 13.28 13.35
C CYS A 414 24.15 14.57 14.17
N ASP A 415 25.09 15.43 13.78
CA ASP A 415 25.15 16.82 14.29
C ASP A 415 24.13 17.71 13.57
N SER A 416 24.22 17.79 12.24
CA SER A 416 23.29 18.61 11.47
C SER A 416 23.07 18.12 10.05
N ILE A 417 21.85 18.36 9.54
CA ILE A 417 21.48 18.28 8.12
C ILE A 417 21.21 19.70 7.62
N GLY A 418 22.16 20.24 6.88
CA GLY A 418 22.18 21.62 6.39
C GLY A 418 21.83 21.73 4.91
N SER A 419 20.95 22.68 4.60
CA SER A 419 20.83 23.26 3.27
C SER A 419 20.54 24.78 3.32
N PRO A 420 21.22 25.60 4.15
CA PRO A 420 21.10 27.05 4.12
C PRO A 420 21.55 27.68 2.80
N GLY A 421 21.00 28.86 2.51
CA GLY A 421 21.55 29.74 1.49
C GLY A 421 22.86 30.40 1.95
N GLY A 422 23.72 30.74 0.99
CA GLY A 422 24.95 31.49 1.26
C GLY A 422 24.69 32.97 1.47
N ASP A 423 25.54 33.63 2.24
CA ASP A 423 25.46 35.07 2.50
C ASP A 423 25.81 35.88 1.25
N GLY A 424 25.19 37.07 1.10
CA GLY A 424 25.59 38.03 0.08
C GLY A 424 26.93 38.70 0.42
N GLY A 425 27.70 39.07 -0.61
CA GLY A 425 28.99 39.73 -0.42
C GLY A 425 28.84 41.16 0.12
N ASN A 426 29.78 41.55 0.99
CA ASN A 426 29.86 42.87 1.59
C ASN A 426 30.60 43.86 0.67
N ALA A 427 30.07 45.09 0.59
CA ALA A 427 30.66 46.19 -0.17
C ALA A 427 31.00 47.35 0.77
N GLN A 428 32.24 47.44 1.28
CA GLN A 428 32.64 48.49 2.25
C GLN A 428 33.86 49.34 1.80
N VAL A 429 33.66 50.66 1.66
CA VAL A 429 34.73 51.68 1.76
C VAL A 429 34.41 52.60 2.92
N LEU A 430 35.26 52.65 3.95
CA LEU A 430 35.38 53.77 4.91
C LEU A 430 34.06 54.45 5.37
N GLY A 431 32.99 53.68 5.61
CA GLY A 431 31.69 54.21 6.07
C GLY A 431 30.82 54.89 4.99
N LEU A 432 31.19 54.83 3.71
CA LEU A 432 30.40 55.34 2.59
C LEU A 432 29.54 54.22 1.99
N GLY A 433 28.23 54.24 2.27
CA GLY A 433 27.27 53.24 1.77
C GLY A 433 26.87 53.40 0.30
N ILE A 434 27.83 53.71 -0.57
CA ILE A 434 27.59 54.06 -1.98
C ILE A 434 27.70 52.87 -2.94
N PHE A 435 28.31 51.75 -2.51
CA PHE A 435 28.50 50.54 -3.32
C PHE A 435 27.42 49.48 -3.04
N GLY A 436 27.12 48.67 -4.06
CA GLY A 436 26.10 47.63 -3.98
C GLY A 436 26.60 46.36 -3.31
N SER A 437 26.06 46.03 -2.15
CA SER A 437 26.19 44.72 -1.51
C SER A 437 25.30 43.66 -2.15
N GLY A 438 25.70 42.39 -2.02
CA GLY A 438 24.97 41.25 -2.55
C GLY A 438 23.73 40.88 -1.72
N GLY A 439 22.71 40.33 -2.37
CA GLY A 439 21.58 39.70 -1.71
C GLY A 439 21.90 38.29 -1.20
N GLY A 440 21.26 37.87 -0.11
CA GLY A 440 21.44 36.53 0.46
C GLY A 440 20.78 35.43 -0.38
N GLY A 441 21.37 34.24 -0.40
CA GLY A 441 20.80 33.08 -1.09
C GLY A 441 19.57 32.51 -0.37
N GLY A 442 18.63 31.95 -1.13
CA GLY A 442 17.47 31.25 -0.57
C GLY A 442 17.84 29.91 0.09
N GLY A 443 17.15 29.54 1.16
CA GLY A 443 17.29 28.23 1.78
C GLY A 443 16.80 27.10 0.84
N GLY A 444 17.47 25.96 0.94
CA GLY A 444 17.19 24.77 0.13
C GLY A 444 16.14 23.85 0.72
N ARG A 445 16.31 22.55 0.48
CA ARG A 445 15.33 21.52 0.86
C ARG A 445 15.99 20.42 1.64
N VAL A 446 15.34 19.98 2.70
CA VAL A 446 15.73 18.76 3.41
C VAL A 446 14.52 17.84 3.50
N LEU A 447 14.68 16.62 3.00
CA LEU A 447 13.83 15.49 3.34
C LEU A 447 14.68 14.52 4.16
N TYR A 448 14.19 14.18 5.34
CA TYR A 448 14.70 13.05 6.09
C TYR A 448 13.55 12.10 6.41
N GLN A 449 13.78 10.80 6.29
CA GLN A 449 12.85 9.77 6.69
C GLN A 449 13.65 8.68 7.41
N ALA A 450 13.32 8.41 8.66
CA ALA A 450 14.04 7.48 9.53
C ALA A 450 13.04 6.89 10.55
N ALA A 451 13.34 5.71 11.10
CA ALA A 451 12.51 5.12 12.17
C ALA A 451 12.52 5.98 13.43
N SER A 452 13.66 6.61 13.73
CA SER A 452 13.76 7.66 14.75
C SER A 452 14.87 8.65 14.37
N LYS A 453 14.73 9.88 14.87
CA LYS A 453 15.73 10.95 14.71
C LYS A 453 16.21 11.37 16.09
N ALA A 454 17.53 11.42 16.27
CA ALA A 454 18.13 11.90 17.51
C ALA A 454 17.88 13.42 17.69
N ALA A 455 17.74 13.85 18.95
CA ALA A 455 17.37 15.23 19.28
C ALA A 455 18.44 16.25 18.86
N ASN A 456 19.71 15.85 18.91
CA ASN A 456 20.91 16.62 18.52
C ASN A 456 21.07 16.82 17.02
N CYS A 457 20.41 16.02 16.18
CA CYS A 457 20.55 16.13 14.72
C CYS A 457 19.74 17.32 14.20
N ASP A 458 20.33 18.50 14.12
CA ASP A 458 19.62 19.74 13.77
C ASP A 458 19.34 19.84 12.28
N ILE A 459 18.15 20.32 11.90
CA ILE A 459 17.81 20.55 10.49
C ILE A 459 17.86 22.04 10.18
N ILE A 460 18.77 22.44 9.28
CA ILE A 460 19.09 23.84 9.02
C ILE A 460 18.75 24.19 7.57
N VAL A 461 17.70 24.97 7.35
CA VAL A 461 17.28 25.46 6.02
C VAL A 461 17.13 26.99 6.00
N THR A 462 17.96 27.67 6.79
CA THR A 462 17.90 29.12 6.95
C THR A 462 18.26 29.87 5.65
N PRO A 463 17.71 31.07 5.43
CA PRO A 463 18.19 31.92 4.35
C PRO A 463 19.63 32.38 4.61
N GLY A 464 20.32 32.76 3.54
CA GLY A 464 21.56 33.53 3.63
C GLY A 464 21.26 34.99 3.99
N ASN A 465 22.18 35.61 4.72
CA ASN A 465 22.10 36.99 5.14
C ASN A 465 22.39 37.94 3.97
N PRO A 466 21.85 39.18 3.99
CA PRO A 466 22.26 40.21 3.04
C PRO A 466 23.71 40.61 3.31
N GLY A 467 24.44 40.95 2.25
CA GLY A 467 25.72 41.60 2.38
C GLY A 467 25.58 43.02 2.94
N ASN A 468 26.56 43.47 3.70
CA ASN A 468 26.60 44.78 4.34
C ASN A 468 27.28 45.82 3.44
N ASN A 469 26.72 47.03 3.38
CA ASN A 469 27.33 48.20 2.74
C ASN A 469 27.33 49.45 3.65
N GLY A 470 26.88 49.38 4.90
CA GLY A 470 26.77 50.53 5.81
C GLY A 470 25.62 51.51 5.51
N GLY A 471 24.93 51.39 4.37
CA GLY A 471 23.81 52.25 3.96
C GLY A 471 22.45 51.54 3.80
N GLY A 472 22.44 50.20 3.82
CA GLY A 472 21.25 49.37 3.61
C GLY A 472 20.89 49.14 2.14
N GLY A 473 19.95 48.22 1.89
CA GLY A 473 19.31 48.02 0.58
C GLY A 473 19.29 46.57 0.06
N SER A 474 20.31 45.76 0.39
CA SER A 474 20.32 44.33 0.08
C SER A 474 19.36 43.59 1.00
N GLN A 475 18.83 42.47 0.52
CA GLN A 475 17.83 41.68 1.25
C GLN A 475 18.36 40.28 1.59
N PRO A 476 17.96 39.72 2.75
CA PRO A 476 18.17 38.29 3.01
C PRO A 476 17.44 37.44 1.98
N GLY A 477 17.84 36.18 1.87
CA GLY A 477 17.03 35.18 1.19
C GLY A 477 15.75 34.86 1.95
N GLY A 478 14.89 34.05 1.33
CA GLY A 478 13.78 33.36 1.97
C GLY A 478 14.24 32.02 2.56
N ALA A 479 13.60 31.58 3.65
CA ALA A 479 13.88 30.28 4.24
C ALA A 479 13.52 29.13 3.28
N GLY A 480 14.24 28.02 3.45
CA GLY A 480 13.98 26.78 2.75
C GLY A 480 12.80 26.01 3.35
N THR A 481 12.75 24.70 3.09
CA THR A 481 11.74 23.84 3.72
C THR A 481 12.34 22.52 4.15
N THR A 482 11.84 22.05 5.28
CA THR A 482 12.01 20.68 5.75
C THR A 482 10.71 19.95 5.47
N GLN A 483 10.76 18.86 4.71
CA GLN A 483 9.64 17.93 4.65
C GLN A 483 9.87 16.90 5.74
N PRO A 484 9.16 16.98 6.89
CA PRO A 484 9.23 15.93 7.89
C PRO A 484 8.73 14.63 7.27
N PRO A 485 9.23 13.46 7.73
CA PRO A 485 8.63 12.20 7.32
C PRO A 485 7.13 12.25 7.68
N PRO A 486 6.22 11.77 6.80
CA PRO A 486 4.92 11.37 7.28
C PRO A 486 5.12 10.35 8.41
N THR A 487 4.25 10.40 9.41
CA THR A 487 4.23 9.48 10.55
C THR A 487 4.46 8.04 10.06
N GLY A 488 5.57 7.43 10.46
CA GLY A 488 5.85 6.00 10.24
C GLY A 488 7.25 5.62 9.71
N GLY A 489 8.03 6.59 9.21
CA GLY A 489 9.39 6.33 8.74
C GLY A 489 9.49 5.90 7.27
N PHE A 490 10.73 5.58 6.86
CA PHE A 490 11.06 5.17 5.50
C PHE A 490 11.04 3.64 5.37
N CYS A 491 10.51 3.15 4.26
CA CYS A 491 10.41 1.72 4.02
C CYS A 491 10.66 1.34 2.57
N PHE A 492 10.89 0.06 2.37
CA PHE A 492 10.89 -0.60 1.07
C PHE A 492 10.01 -1.82 1.11
N ASP A 493 9.58 -2.31 -0.06
CA ASP A 493 8.90 -3.60 -0.17
C ASP A 493 9.83 -4.67 0.43
N PRO A 494 9.51 -5.26 1.60
CA PRO A 494 10.34 -6.30 2.15
C PRO A 494 10.37 -7.47 1.16
N ALA A 495 11.54 -8.09 0.96
CA ALA A 495 11.58 -9.40 0.31
C ALA A 495 10.61 -10.35 1.07
N PRO A 496 9.91 -11.27 0.39
CA PRO A 496 8.98 -12.17 1.04
C PRO A 496 9.62 -12.85 2.27
N GLY A 497 9.04 -12.65 3.46
CA GLY A 497 9.55 -13.21 4.72
C GLY A 497 10.48 -12.31 5.54
N SER A 498 10.77 -11.08 5.12
CA SER A 498 11.47 -10.10 5.97
C SER A 498 10.50 -9.28 6.85
N PRO A 499 10.89 -8.90 8.08
CA PRO A 499 10.07 -8.08 8.96
C PRO A 499 9.69 -6.75 8.30
N ASN A 500 8.50 -6.26 8.60
CA ASN A 500 8.05 -4.95 8.14
C ASN A 500 9.01 -3.86 8.63
N PRO A 501 9.62 -3.06 7.74
CA PRO A 501 10.53 -1.97 8.13
C PRO A 501 9.82 -0.79 8.81
N CYS A 502 8.49 -0.76 8.78
CA CYS A 502 7.70 0.31 9.38
C CYS A 502 7.39 0.07 10.85
N ALA A 503 7.53 1.11 11.67
CA ALA A 503 7.27 1.03 13.11
C ALA A 503 5.76 0.99 13.41
N ASP A 504 5.32 0.14 14.33
CA ASP A 504 3.95 0.11 14.85
C ASP A 504 3.57 1.49 15.46
N PRO A 505 2.45 2.14 15.07
CA PRO A 505 1.26 1.63 14.36
C PRO A 505 1.18 1.95 12.86
N THR A 506 2.31 2.08 12.18
CA THR A 506 2.36 2.30 10.72
C THR A 506 2.86 1.04 10.04
N PRO A 507 1.99 0.13 9.55
CA PRO A 507 2.41 -1.23 9.25
C PRO A 507 2.62 -1.54 7.76
N VAL A 508 2.25 -0.64 6.83
CA VAL A 508 2.38 -0.93 5.41
C VAL A 508 3.32 0.02 4.75
N CYS A 509 4.32 -0.54 4.08
CA CYS A 509 5.13 0.22 3.18
C CYS A 509 4.36 0.59 1.91
N ASP A 510 4.14 1.89 1.71
CA ASP A 510 3.79 2.42 0.40
C ASP A 510 5.05 2.44 -0.47
N THR A 511 5.19 1.41 -1.30
CA THR A 511 6.35 1.23 -2.18
C THR A 511 6.46 2.31 -3.26
N VAL A 512 5.41 3.11 -3.49
CA VAL A 512 5.46 4.22 -4.46
C VAL A 512 6.14 5.43 -3.83
N THR A 513 5.79 5.76 -2.59
CA THR A 513 6.36 6.92 -1.90
C THR A 513 7.58 6.57 -1.05
N GLY A 514 7.78 5.29 -0.74
CA GLY A 514 8.75 4.80 0.24
C GLY A 514 8.35 5.11 1.69
N GLU A 515 7.07 5.38 1.92
CA GLU A 515 6.57 5.82 3.23
C GLU A 515 5.79 4.72 3.93
N CYS A 516 5.98 4.64 5.23
CA CYS A 516 5.12 3.85 6.07
C CYS A 516 3.75 4.51 6.22
N LYS A 517 2.70 3.80 5.85
CA LYS A 517 1.31 4.25 5.90
C LYS A 517 0.46 3.26 6.67
N LYS A 518 -0.70 3.75 7.09
CA LYS A 518 -1.78 2.92 7.63
C LYS A 518 -2.22 1.92 6.57
N CYS A 519 -2.47 0.69 6.97
CA CYS A 519 -3.08 -0.28 6.09
C CYS A 519 -4.46 0.20 5.62
N SER A 520 -4.85 -0.19 4.42
CA SER A 520 -6.18 0.07 3.83
C SER A 520 -6.95 -1.22 3.52
N GLY A 521 -6.48 -2.35 4.03
CA GLY A 521 -7.15 -3.63 3.90
C GLY A 521 -6.31 -4.81 4.41
N PRO A 522 -6.93 -5.98 4.56
CA PRO A 522 -6.25 -7.19 5.00
C PRO A 522 -5.29 -7.73 3.93
N PHE A 523 -4.37 -8.60 4.37
CA PHE A 523 -3.50 -9.37 3.49
C PHE A 523 -4.34 -10.15 2.46
N GLY A 524 -3.99 -10.02 1.17
CA GLY A 524 -4.73 -10.65 0.07
C GLY A 524 -6.03 -9.95 -0.34
N GLY A 525 -6.42 -8.84 0.30
CA GLY A 525 -7.68 -8.13 0.04
C GLY A 525 -7.70 -7.25 -1.22
N GLY A 526 -6.56 -7.13 -1.92
CA GLY A 526 -6.45 -6.35 -3.15
C GLY A 526 -6.30 -4.83 -2.97
N SER A 527 -6.35 -4.31 -1.75
CA SER A 527 -6.04 -2.91 -1.46
C SER A 527 -4.57 -2.58 -1.75
N SER A 528 -4.28 -1.36 -2.24
CA SER A 528 -2.93 -0.91 -2.56
C SER A 528 -2.00 -0.88 -1.34
N LEU A 529 -2.56 -0.63 -0.14
CA LEU A 529 -1.88 -0.68 1.15
C LEU A 529 -2.45 -1.80 2.03
N ALA A 530 -2.71 -2.97 1.44
CA ALA A 530 -3.04 -4.15 2.23
C ALA A 530 -1.88 -4.56 3.13
N CYS A 531 -2.17 -5.18 4.29
CA CYS A 531 -1.16 -5.84 5.11
C CYS A 531 -0.32 -6.81 4.25
N LYS A 532 1.00 -6.80 4.43
CA LYS A 532 1.95 -7.42 3.49
C LYS A 532 2.45 -8.79 3.90
N VAL A 533 2.36 -9.12 5.18
CA VAL A 533 2.79 -10.42 5.71
C VAL A 533 1.56 -11.26 6.06
N SER A 534 1.64 -12.55 5.78
CA SER A 534 0.52 -13.48 5.99
C SER A 534 0.22 -13.74 7.47
N VAL A 535 1.21 -13.57 8.36
CA VAL A 535 1.10 -13.79 9.81
C VAL A 535 0.55 -12.58 10.58
N GLU A 536 0.42 -11.43 9.93
CA GLU A 536 -0.28 -10.24 10.46
C GLU A 536 -1.30 -9.73 9.42
N PRO A 537 -2.32 -10.55 9.09
CA PRO A 537 -3.17 -10.31 7.94
C PRO A 537 -4.27 -9.28 8.20
N VAL A 538 -4.54 -8.93 9.46
CA VAL A 538 -5.70 -8.11 9.85
C VAL A 538 -5.32 -6.64 9.88
N CYS A 539 -6.04 -5.82 9.11
CA CYS A 539 -5.88 -4.37 9.13
C CYS A 539 -6.81 -3.74 10.16
N MET A 540 -6.22 -3.16 11.20
CA MET A 540 -6.92 -2.54 12.32
C MET A 540 -7.40 -1.11 11.98
N THR A 541 -8.33 -0.58 12.76
CA THR A 541 -8.89 0.78 12.56
C THR A 541 -7.88 1.90 12.82
N ASP A 542 -6.91 1.67 13.68
CA ASP A 542 -5.77 2.57 13.89
C ASP A 542 -4.80 2.55 12.70
N GLY A 543 -4.96 1.58 11.80
CA GLY A 543 -4.15 1.37 10.62
C GLY A 543 -3.01 0.39 10.79
N SER A 544 -2.88 -0.30 11.94
CA SER A 544 -1.87 -1.34 12.23
C SER A 544 -2.23 -2.69 11.60
N CYS A 545 -1.23 -3.53 11.33
CA CYS A 545 -1.40 -4.91 10.87
C CYS A 545 -1.15 -5.83 12.04
N GLN A 546 -2.09 -6.71 12.33
CA GLN A 546 -2.05 -7.59 13.49
C GLN A 546 -2.27 -9.04 13.08
N ALA A 547 -1.70 -9.94 13.88
CA ALA A 547 -2.04 -11.36 13.85
C ALA A 547 -3.54 -11.53 14.08
N CYS A 548 -4.17 -12.47 13.38
CA CYS A 548 -5.55 -12.80 13.66
C CYS A 548 -5.67 -13.47 15.05
N ASN A 549 -6.82 -13.29 15.69
CA ASN A 549 -7.18 -13.99 16.93
C ASN A 549 -8.55 -14.67 16.87
N GLY A 550 -9.16 -14.73 15.69
CA GLY A 550 -10.46 -15.37 15.49
C GLY A 550 -10.84 -15.46 14.03
N ASP A 551 -11.82 -16.31 13.76
CA ASP A 551 -12.30 -16.57 12.40
C ASP A 551 -13.13 -15.40 11.85
N PHE A 552 -13.29 -15.35 10.53
CA PHE A 552 -14.14 -14.38 9.86
C PHE A 552 -15.55 -14.40 10.44
N SER A 553 -16.05 -13.22 10.82
CA SER A 553 -17.35 -13.01 11.49
C SER A 553 -17.50 -13.62 12.89
N SER A 554 -16.41 -14.05 13.55
CA SER A 554 -16.46 -14.54 14.94
C SER A 554 -16.79 -13.49 16.00
N GLY A 555 -16.70 -12.20 15.65
CA GLY A 555 -16.93 -11.07 16.57
C GLY A 555 -15.71 -10.68 17.42
N THR A 556 -14.56 -11.34 17.24
CA THR A 556 -13.30 -10.90 17.85
C THR A 556 -12.77 -9.64 17.17
N THR A 557 -11.99 -8.84 17.90
CA THR A 557 -11.45 -7.55 17.39
C THR A 557 -10.39 -7.72 16.30
N GLN A 558 -9.74 -8.88 16.23
CA GLN A 558 -8.71 -9.22 15.22
C GLN A 558 -9.15 -10.46 14.43
N ALA A 559 -10.45 -10.54 14.12
CA ALA A 559 -10.99 -11.60 13.27
C ALA A 559 -10.42 -11.50 11.85
N CYS A 560 -10.24 -12.63 11.17
CA CYS A 560 -9.97 -12.64 9.74
C CYS A 560 -11.00 -11.80 8.97
N GLN A 561 -10.55 -11.00 8.00
CA GLN A 561 -11.40 -9.99 7.34
C GLN A 561 -11.85 -10.40 5.93
N LEU A 562 -11.38 -11.53 5.40
CA LEU A 562 -11.70 -12.01 4.05
C LEU A 562 -12.46 -13.33 4.09
N ALA A 563 -13.60 -13.39 3.41
CA ALA A 563 -14.40 -14.61 3.28
C ALA A 563 -13.67 -15.73 2.50
N GLY A 564 -12.69 -15.38 1.64
CA GLY A 564 -11.86 -16.35 0.92
C GLY A 564 -10.81 -17.05 1.78
N SER A 565 -10.51 -16.49 2.96
CA SER A 565 -9.57 -17.01 3.95
C SER A 565 -10.14 -16.82 5.37
N PRO A 566 -11.23 -17.53 5.71
CA PRO A 566 -12.02 -17.24 6.90
C PRO A 566 -11.46 -17.81 8.20
N TYR A 567 -10.49 -18.74 8.14
CA TYR A 567 -9.95 -19.44 9.30
C TYR A 567 -8.69 -18.77 9.83
N CYS A 568 -8.60 -18.57 11.15
CA CYS A 568 -7.42 -18.03 11.82
C CYS A 568 -6.54 -19.13 12.41
N PHE A 569 -5.28 -19.22 12.00
CA PHE A 569 -4.33 -20.18 12.56
C PHE A 569 -3.86 -19.70 13.95
N THR A 570 -4.50 -20.18 15.02
CA THR A 570 -4.16 -19.82 16.41
C THR A 570 -3.05 -20.68 17.02
N THR A 571 -2.70 -21.78 16.37
CA THR A 571 -1.66 -22.74 16.80
C THR A 571 -0.74 -23.11 15.63
N GLY A 572 0.44 -23.65 15.93
CA GLY A 572 1.45 -24.04 14.93
C GLY A 572 2.80 -23.35 15.10
N GLY A 573 3.62 -23.37 14.05
CA GLY A 573 4.91 -22.68 14.02
C GLY A 573 4.77 -21.17 13.79
N ALA A 574 5.82 -20.40 14.11
CA ALA A 574 5.84 -18.93 13.97
C ALA A 574 5.57 -18.42 12.55
N ALA A 575 5.73 -19.26 11.53
CA ALA A 575 5.43 -18.93 10.13
C ALA A 575 3.93 -19.00 9.77
N VAL A 576 3.10 -19.55 10.66
CA VAL A 576 1.68 -19.85 10.39
C VAL A 576 0.77 -19.25 11.46
N VAL A 577 1.19 -19.23 12.73
CA VAL A 577 0.39 -18.62 13.82
C VAL A 577 0.10 -17.15 13.52
N GLY A 578 -1.17 -16.75 13.68
CA GLY A 578 -1.65 -15.41 13.40
C GLY A 578 -2.10 -15.20 11.95
N SER A 579 -1.95 -16.19 11.07
CA SER A 579 -2.36 -16.07 9.67
C SER A 579 -3.83 -16.42 9.40
N CYS A 580 -4.36 -15.91 8.29
CA CYS A 580 -5.71 -16.22 7.81
C CYS A 580 -5.64 -17.14 6.59
N GLY A 581 -6.44 -18.20 6.58
CA GLY A 581 -6.52 -19.16 5.48
C GLY A 581 -7.80 -19.98 5.52
N LYS A 582 -7.71 -21.26 5.17
CA LYS A 582 -8.84 -22.20 5.20
C LYS A 582 -8.50 -23.35 6.14
N CYS A 583 -9.48 -23.79 6.92
CA CYS A 583 -9.40 -25.10 7.56
C CYS A 583 -9.41 -26.19 6.48
N THR A 584 -8.78 -27.32 6.78
CA THR A 584 -8.66 -28.49 5.90
C THR A 584 -9.20 -29.77 6.52
N ALA A 585 -9.30 -29.81 7.85
CA ALA A 585 -9.88 -30.90 8.62
C ALA A 585 -10.51 -30.40 9.92
N ASN A 586 -11.39 -31.20 10.53
CA ASN A 586 -12.03 -30.87 11.82
C ASN A 586 -11.01 -30.66 12.95
N ALA A 587 -9.84 -31.32 12.86
CA ALA A 587 -8.74 -31.11 13.78
C ALA A 587 -8.24 -29.66 13.81
N ASP A 588 -8.34 -28.92 12.70
CA ASP A 588 -7.95 -27.51 12.62
C ASP A 588 -8.90 -26.61 13.44
N CYS A 589 -10.15 -27.05 13.59
CA CYS A 589 -11.19 -26.35 14.33
C CYS A 589 -11.27 -26.79 15.81
N ALA A 590 -10.41 -27.72 16.23
CA ALA A 590 -10.36 -28.22 17.60
C ALA A 590 -9.63 -27.23 18.50
N GLY A 591 -10.37 -26.34 19.19
CA GLY A 591 -9.78 -25.41 20.15
C GLY A 591 -10.67 -24.22 20.49
N ALA A 592 -10.25 -23.44 21.50
CA ALA A 592 -10.89 -22.16 21.81
C ALA A 592 -10.53 -21.12 20.74
N GLY A 593 -11.50 -20.34 20.26
CA GLY A 593 -11.29 -19.29 19.25
C GLY A 593 -11.99 -19.52 17.91
N HIS A 594 -12.51 -20.73 17.68
CA HIS A 594 -13.29 -21.08 16.48
C HIS A 594 -14.80 -21.15 16.78
N PRO A 595 -15.70 -20.83 15.83
CA PRO A 595 -17.15 -20.90 16.02
C PRO A 595 -17.72 -22.31 16.29
N GLY A 596 -16.96 -23.36 15.98
CA GLY A 596 -17.30 -24.76 16.27
C GLY A 596 -16.22 -25.72 15.78
N PRO A 597 -16.33 -27.03 16.12
CA PRO A 597 -15.27 -28.01 15.88
C PRO A 597 -15.24 -28.60 14.47
N ILE A 598 -16.17 -28.22 13.59
CA ILE A 598 -16.33 -28.83 12.27
C ILE A 598 -15.78 -27.90 11.20
N CYS A 599 -14.90 -28.42 10.35
CA CYS A 599 -14.38 -27.71 9.19
C CYS A 599 -15.24 -27.97 7.96
N ASN A 600 -15.83 -26.91 7.40
CA ASN A 600 -16.37 -26.98 6.05
C ASN A 600 -15.21 -26.83 5.05
N VAL A 601 -14.70 -27.94 4.51
CA VAL A 601 -13.53 -27.94 3.62
C VAL A 601 -13.73 -27.18 2.30
N VAL A 602 -14.98 -26.92 1.89
CA VAL A 602 -15.30 -26.16 0.66
C VAL A 602 -15.17 -24.66 0.94
N ALA A 603 -15.87 -24.19 1.98
CA ALA A 603 -15.86 -22.78 2.39
C ALA A 603 -14.57 -22.40 3.15
N GLY A 604 -13.94 -23.36 3.82
CA GLY A 604 -12.73 -23.21 4.63
C GLY A 604 -12.96 -22.64 6.03
N ASN A 605 -14.21 -22.58 6.51
CA ASN A 605 -14.58 -22.01 7.81
C ASN A 605 -14.91 -23.10 8.86
N CYS A 606 -14.63 -22.78 10.12
CA CYS A 606 -15.04 -23.59 11.26
C CYS A 606 -16.47 -23.25 11.70
N GLY A 607 -17.25 -24.27 12.03
CA GLY A 607 -18.64 -24.11 12.45
C GLY A 607 -19.16 -25.35 13.19
N LYS A 608 -20.47 -25.39 13.40
CA LYS A 608 -21.17 -26.50 14.07
C LYS A 608 -21.94 -27.41 13.09
N THR A 609 -21.97 -27.04 11.82
CA THR A 609 -22.72 -27.76 10.79
C THR A 609 -21.90 -28.94 10.31
N CYS A 610 -22.40 -30.15 10.54
CA CYS A 610 -21.81 -31.38 10.03
C CYS A 610 -22.28 -31.64 8.60
N THR A 611 -21.53 -32.46 7.86
CA THR A 611 -21.93 -32.93 6.52
C THR A 611 -21.94 -34.45 6.40
N LYS A 612 -21.27 -35.14 7.34
CA LYS A 612 -21.17 -36.59 7.44
C LYS A 612 -21.04 -36.99 8.91
N ASP A 613 -21.42 -38.21 9.26
CA ASP A 613 -21.43 -38.66 10.66
C ASP A 613 -20.03 -38.69 11.28
N SER A 614 -18.98 -38.89 10.48
CA SER A 614 -17.59 -38.81 10.95
C SER A 614 -17.17 -37.39 11.38
N ASP A 615 -17.98 -36.36 11.12
CA ASP A 615 -17.75 -35.02 11.64
C ASP A 615 -18.15 -34.89 13.12
N CYS A 616 -18.92 -35.86 13.63
CA CYS A 616 -19.48 -35.89 14.97
C CYS A 616 -18.74 -36.89 15.87
N ALA A 617 -18.98 -36.81 17.18
CA ALA A 617 -18.44 -37.82 18.10
C ALA A 617 -19.03 -39.21 17.76
N THR A 618 -18.34 -40.29 18.16
CA THR A 618 -18.81 -41.67 17.89
C THR A 618 -20.17 -42.00 18.51
N THR A 619 -20.59 -41.23 19.52
CA THR A 619 -21.90 -41.30 20.19
C THR A 619 -22.95 -40.38 19.56
N GLU A 620 -22.62 -39.71 18.45
CA GLU A 620 -23.46 -38.77 17.73
C GLU A 620 -23.52 -39.16 16.24
N TRP A 621 -24.44 -38.54 15.50
CA TRP A 621 -24.55 -38.66 14.06
C TRP A 621 -24.93 -37.32 13.45
N CYS A 622 -24.67 -37.16 12.15
CA CYS A 622 -24.95 -35.91 11.46
C CYS A 622 -26.40 -35.87 10.99
N ALA A 623 -27.26 -35.21 11.77
CA ALA A 623 -28.70 -35.15 11.53
C ALA A 623 -29.11 -33.83 10.87
N PRO A 624 -29.95 -33.85 9.83
CA PRO A 624 -30.51 -32.63 9.26
C PRO A 624 -31.52 -31.98 10.23
N GLN A 625 -31.39 -30.68 10.46
CA GLN A 625 -32.39 -29.87 11.16
C GLN A 625 -33.55 -29.59 10.22
N ALA A 626 -34.77 -29.84 10.71
CA ALA A 626 -35.99 -29.73 9.91
C ALA A 626 -36.34 -28.29 9.47
N ALA A 627 -35.78 -27.26 10.11
CA ALA A 627 -36.23 -25.87 9.94
C ALA A 627 -35.37 -25.02 8.99
N ASP A 628 -34.08 -25.34 8.81
CA ASP A 628 -33.16 -24.53 8.00
C ASP A 628 -32.31 -25.34 7.00
N GLY A 629 -32.49 -26.67 6.97
CA GLY A 629 -31.74 -27.57 6.08
C GLY A 629 -30.26 -27.75 6.46
N THR A 630 -29.80 -27.19 7.58
CA THR A 630 -28.44 -27.40 8.09
C THR A 630 -28.38 -28.70 8.90
N SER A 631 -27.27 -29.44 8.84
CA SER A 631 -27.12 -30.65 9.65
C SER A 631 -26.27 -30.38 10.89
N VAL A 632 -26.67 -30.91 12.04
CA VAL A 632 -25.96 -30.75 13.32
C VAL A 632 -25.69 -32.10 13.94
N CYS A 633 -24.57 -32.21 14.65
CA CYS A 633 -24.26 -33.41 15.42
C CYS A 633 -25.31 -33.62 16.50
N THR A 634 -26.01 -34.75 16.39
CA THR A 634 -27.12 -35.11 17.27
C THR A 634 -26.76 -36.41 17.98
N PRO A 635 -27.00 -36.54 19.30
CA PRO A 635 -26.79 -37.79 20.01
C PRO A 635 -27.48 -38.97 19.34
N LYS A 636 -26.80 -40.12 19.29
CA LYS A 636 -27.41 -41.37 18.88
C LYS A 636 -28.50 -41.78 19.87
N THR A 637 -29.56 -42.39 19.35
CA THR A 637 -30.71 -42.86 20.11
C THR A 637 -30.31 -43.99 21.06
N PRO A 638 -30.63 -43.88 22.37
CA PRO A 638 -30.38 -44.95 23.35
C PRO A 638 -31.16 -46.25 23.04
N ASN A 639 -30.71 -47.37 23.60
CA ASN A 639 -31.41 -48.65 23.47
C ASN A 639 -32.83 -48.57 24.05
N GLY A 640 -33.79 -49.22 23.38
CA GLY A 640 -35.21 -49.24 23.74
C GLY A 640 -36.02 -48.02 23.29
N GLN A 641 -35.42 -47.06 22.58
CA GLN A 641 -36.10 -45.89 22.02
C GLN A 641 -36.30 -46.02 20.51
N PRO A 642 -37.38 -45.44 19.94
CA PRO A 642 -37.67 -45.52 18.51
C PRO A 642 -36.64 -44.77 17.66
N LEU A 643 -36.39 -45.27 16.45
CA LEU A 643 -35.53 -44.58 15.50
C LEU A 643 -36.10 -43.19 15.14
N PRO A 644 -35.24 -42.20 14.82
CA PRO A 644 -35.70 -40.87 14.40
C PRO A 644 -36.72 -40.93 13.23
N PRO A 645 -37.92 -40.33 13.37
CA PRO A 645 -38.99 -40.48 12.39
C PRO A 645 -38.80 -39.61 11.12
N GLY A 646 -37.87 -38.67 11.13
CA GLY A 646 -37.61 -37.77 10.00
C GLY A 646 -36.62 -38.34 8.97
N PRO A 647 -36.58 -37.78 7.73
CA PRO A 647 -35.54 -38.11 6.78
C PRO A 647 -34.14 -37.83 7.36
N PRO A 648 -33.11 -38.64 7.04
CA PRO A 648 -33.11 -39.77 6.11
C PRO A 648 -33.50 -41.12 6.75
N ILE A 649 -33.93 -41.13 8.01
CA ILE A 649 -34.12 -42.37 8.77
C ILE A 649 -35.53 -42.91 8.65
N HIS A 650 -36.56 -42.04 8.63
CA HIS A 650 -37.97 -42.39 8.45
C HIS A 650 -38.57 -43.34 9.50
N GLY A 651 -37.86 -43.54 10.62
CA GLY A 651 -38.31 -44.38 11.72
C GLY A 651 -38.20 -45.89 11.48
N ASP A 652 -37.86 -46.36 10.28
CA ASP A 652 -37.76 -47.80 9.98
C ASP A 652 -36.35 -48.35 10.25
N CYS A 653 -36.28 -49.50 10.90
CA CYS A 653 -35.04 -50.18 11.20
C CYS A 653 -34.47 -50.92 9.98
N THR A 654 -33.19 -50.67 9.70
CA THR A 654 -32.34 -51.48 8.81
C THR A 654 -30.95 -51.57 9.45
N LYS A 655 -30.13 -52.54 9.04
CA LYS A 655 -28.75 -52.66 9.54
C LYS A 655 -27.96 -51.36 9.36
N GLU A 656 -28.12 -50.69 8.23
CA GLU A 656 -27.46 -49.42 7.92
C GLU A 656 -27.97 -48.27 8.80
N LYS A 657 -29.29 -48.17 9.02
CA LYS A 657 -29.88 -47.14 9.87
C LYS A 657 -29.54 -47.34 11.35
N GLY A 658 -29.61 -48.57 11.85
CA GLY A 658 -29.21 -48.94 13.21
C GLY A 658 -27.77 -48.57 13.52
N ALA A 659 -26.83 -48.94 12.63
CA ALA A 659 -25.41 -48.58 12.78
C ALA A 659 -25.19 -47.06 12.84
N ARG A 660 -25.99 -46.32 12.07
CA ARG A 660 -25.90 -44.88 11.95
C ARG A 660 -26.42 -44.15 13.19
N VAL A 661 -27.62 -44.47 13.67
CA VAL A 661 -28.34 -43.63 14.64
C VAL A 661 -28.56 -44.26 16.02
N CYS A 662 -28.33 -45.56 16.20
CA CYS A 662 -28.46 -46.20 17.51
C CYS A 662 -27.14 -46.24 18.26
N LEU A 663 -27.17 -46.00 19.57
CA LEU A 663 -25.97 -46.03 20.41
C LEU A 663 -25.30 -47.41 20.40
N SER A 664 -26.10 -48.47 20.31
CA SER A 664 -25.69 -49.87 20.16
C SER A 664 -25.21 -50.25 18.76
N ALA A 665 -25.30 -49.34 17.79
CA ALA A 665 -25.08 -49.60 16.37
C ALA A 665 -26.02 -50.65 15.74
N VAL A 666 -27.07 -51.07 16.44
CA VAL A 666 -28.08 -52.02 15.95
C VAL A 666 -29.49 -51.56 16.32
N CYS A 667 -30.48 -52.03 15.56
CA CYS A 667 -31.90 -51.87 15.86
C CYS A 667 -32.63 -53.18 15.57
N ASP A 668 -33.83 -53.36 16.12
CA ASP A 668 -34.66 -54.54 15.87
C ASP A 668 -35.66 -54.25 14.74
N GLU A 669 -35.60 -55.03 13.65
CA GLU A 669 -36.49 -54.89 12.50
C GLU A 669 -37.96 -55.24 12.83
N GLY A 670 -38.22 -55.85 14.00
CA GLY A 670 -39.57 -56.24 14.41
C GLY A 670 -40.36 -55.15 15.13
N ASP A 671 -39.70 -54.12 15.69
CA ASP A 671 -40.36 -53.06 16.45
C ASP A 671 -39.76 -51.65 16.25
N ASP A 672 -38.78 -51.50 15.35
CA ASP A 672 -38.17 -50.23 14.97
C ASP A 672 -37.52 -49.46 16.15
N LEU A 673 -37.12 -50.17 17.20
CA LEU A 673 -36.40 -49.58 18.34
C LEU A 673 -34.89 -49.87 18.27
N CYS A 674 -34.09 -48.94 18.76
CA CYS A 674 -32.65 -49.11 18.91
C CYS A 674 -32.30 -50.22 19.93
N GLY A 675 -31.26 -50.99 19.64
CA GLY A 675 -30.91 -52.19 20.40
C GLY A 675 -31.81 -53.38 20.10
N LEU A 676 -31.25 -54.57 20.23
CA LEU A 676 -31.92 -55.85 20.04
C LEU A 676 -32.78 -56.19 21.26
N LYS A 677 -34.00 -56.68 21.02
CA LYS A 677 -34.87 -57.19 22.09
C LYS A 677 -34.32 -58.47 22.70
N ASN A 678 -34.78 -58.80 23.90
CA ASN A 678 -34.39 -60.06 24.52
C ASN A 678 -34.78 -61.26 23.63
N ARG A 679 -33.95 -62.31 23.64
CA ARG A 679 -34.00 -63.49 22.75
C ARG A 679 -33.47 -63.29 21.33
N SER A 680 -33.12 -62.07 20.93
CA SER A 680 -32.43 -61.85 19.65
C SER A 680 -30.95 -62.28 19.75
N PRO A 681 -30.37 -62.89 18.70
CA PRO A 681 -28.94 -63.19 18.66
C PRO A 681 -28.09 -61.93 18.75
N CYS A 682 -27.07 -61.92 19.59
CA CYS A 682 -26.19 -60.79 19.84
C CYS A 682 -24.72 -61.17 19.69
N GLY A 683 -23.90 -60.21 19.24
CA GLY A 683 -22.44 -60.32 19.23
C GLY A 683 -21.79 -59.75 20.50
N GLY A 684 -22.55 -59.02 21.32
CA GLY A 684 -22.07 -58.45 22.58
C GLY A 684 -23.16 -57.72 23.37
N ALA A 685 -22.89 -57.48 24.67
CA ALA A 685 -23.87 -56.92 25.62
C ALA A 685 -24.49 -55.58 25.18
N THR A 686 -23.69 -54.69 24.60
CA THR A 686 -24.11 -53.35 24.18
C THR A 686 -25.15 -53.33 23.07
N GLU A 687 -25.27 -54.44 22.31
CA GLU A 687 -26.30 -54.60 21.28
C GLU A 687 -27.70 -54.82 21.87
N CYS A 688 -27.77 -55.30 23.11
CA CYS A 688 -29.01 -55.69 23.76
C CYS A 688 -29.64 -54.53 24.54
N ARG A 689 -30.97 -54.43 24.52
CA ARG A 689 -31.69 -53.45 25.35
C ARG A 689 -31.53 -53.69 26.85
N SER A 690 -31.27 -54.93 27.23
CA SER A 690 -30.96 -55.35 28.59
C SER A 690 -29.51 -55.09 29.01
N ASP A 691 -28.66 -54.63 28.08
CA ASP A 691 -27.19 -54.54 28.23
C ASP A 691 -26.55 -55.88 28.64
N ILE A 692 -27.20 -56.99 28.27
CA ILE A 692 -26.77 -58.36 28.57
C ILE A 692 -26.89 -59.20 27.29
N CYS A 693 -25.75 -59.70 26.83
CA CYS A 693 -25.66 -60.79 25.87
C CYS A 693 -25.17 -62.00 26.64
N PHE A 694 -25.97 -63.06 26.69
CA PHE A 694 -25.65 -64.19 27.55
C PHE A 694 -24.64 -65.13 26.88
N ASP A 695 -23.41 -65.15 27.40
CA ASP A 695 -22.26 -65.85 26.81
C ASP A 695 -22.45 -67.37 26.54
N LYS A 696 -23.48 -68.01 27.10
CA LYS A 696 -23.69 -69.46 26.91
C LYS A 696 -24.49 -69.79 25.65
N ASP A 697 -25.25 -68.83 25.11
CA ASP A 697 -26.09 -69.06 23.92
C ASP A 697 -26.20 -67.85 22.97
N ASP A 698 -25.43 -66.78 23.22
CA ASP A 698 -25.32 -65.59 22.38
C ASP A 698 -26.68 -64.91 22.11
N LEU A 699 -27.60 -64.96 23.07
CA LEU A 699 -28.90 -64.27 22.98
C LEU A 699 -29.03 -63.15 24.01
N CYS A 700 -29.69 -62.07 23.61
CA CYS A 700 -29.97 -60.92 24.47
C CYS A 700 -30.85 -61.29 25.68
N GLY A 701 -30.50 -60.76 26.84
CA GLY A 701 -31.15 -61.04 28.12
C GLY A 701 -30.79 -62.41 28.70
N LEU A 702 -31.08 -62.57 29.99
CA LEU A 702 -30.83 -63.78 30.77
C LEU A 702 -31.94 -64.82 30.58
N PRO A 703 -31.61 -66.11 30.39
CA PRO A 703 -32.59 -67.18 30.40
C PRO A 703 -33.15 -67.43 31.82
N ASN A 704 -34.24 -68.18 31.88
CA ASN A 704 -34.84 -68.57 33.16
C ASN A 704 -33.85 -69.37 34.02
N GLY A 705 -33.78 -69.07 35.31
CA GLY A 705 -32.87 -69.66 36.29
C GLY A 705 -31.61 -68.85 36.58
N GLU A 706 -31.29 -67.82 35.78
CA GLU A 706 -30.14 -66.95 36.02
C GLU A 706 -30.49 -65.77 36.96
N PRO A 707 -29.55 -65.29 37.80
CA PRO A 707 -29.81 -64.19 38.72
C PRO A 707 -30.04 -62.85 37.99
N CYS A 708 -31.02 -62.08 38.44
CA CYS A 708 -31.38 -60.79 37.87
C CYS A 708 -31.68 -59.75 38.95
N ASN A 709 -31.60 -58.49 38.57
CA ASN A 709 -31.88 -57.33 39.42
C ASN A 709 -33.07 -56.50 38.89
N GLY A 710 -33.68 -56.89 37.77
CA GLY A 710 -34.85 -56.25 37.22
C GLY A 710 -35.42 -57.00 36.01
N ASP A 711 -36.72 -56.85 35.79
CA ASP A 711 -37.52 -57.56 34.78
C ASP A 711 -36.92 -57.47 33.36
N GLY A 712 -36.44 -56.29 32.96
CA GLY A 712 -35.86 -56.06 31.63
C GLY A 712 -34.59 -56.86 31.33
N GLN A 713 -33.92 -57.42 32.34
CA GLN A 713 -32.75 -58.28 32.14
C GLN A 713 -33.14 -59.69 31.69
N CYS A 714 -34.37 -60.13 31.97
CA CYS A 714 -34.81 -61.49 31.71
C CYS A 714 -35.45 -61.62 30.33
N ARG A 715 -35.18 -62.72 29.64
CA ARG A 715 -35.87 -63.06 28.39
C ARG A 715 -37.36 -63.29 28.58
N SER A 716 -37.77 -63.65 29.79
CA SER A 716 -39.16 -63.74 30.20
C SER A 716 -39.78 -62.39 30.57
N GLU A 717 -38.98 -61.32 30.61
CA GLU A 717 -39.35 -60.00 31.14
C GLU A 717 -39.78 -60.05 32.63
N GLN A 718 -39.36 -61.08 33.36
CA GLN A 718 -39.79 -61.32 34.75
C GLN A 718 -38.60 -61.72 35.62
N CYS A 719 -38.25 -60.82 36.54
CA CYS A 719 -37.23 -61.00 37.56
C CYS A 719 -37.88 -61.16 38.93
N LYS A 720 -38.23 -62.40 39.27
CA LYS A 720 -38.90 -62.71 40.53
C LYS A 720 -37.92 -63.30 41.52
N ASP A 721 -37.92 -62.75 42.73
CA ASP A 721 -37.02 -63.14 43.82
C ASP A 721 -35.54 -63.14 43.41
N GLY A 722 -35.14 -62.18 42.56
CA GLY A 722 -33.77 -62.02 42.09
C GLY A 722 -33.31 -63.08 41.08
N THR A 723 -34.23 -63.84 40.49
CA THR A 723 -33.94 -64.84 39.44
C THR A 723 -34.88 -64.65 38.25
N CYS A 724 -34.39 -64.82 37.03
CA CYS A 724 -35.22 -64.81 35.85
C CYS A 724 -36.13 -66.03 35.85
N GLN A 725 -37.44 -65.81 35.77
CA GLN A 725 -38.40 -66.91 35.83
C GLN A 725 -39.38 -66.80 34.67
N GLY A 726 -39.78 -67.94 34.13
CA GLY A 726 -40.89 -68.00 33.19
C GLY A 726 -42.20 -67.75 33.92
N CYS A 727 -43.22 -67.34 33.18
CA CYS A 727 -44.56 -67.24 33.75
C CYS A 727 -45.12 -68.64 34.03
N ASN A 728 -45.86 -68.79 35.13
CA ASN A 728 -46.61 -70.01 35.41
C ASN A 728 -48.09 -69.81 35.09
N ASP A 729 -48.62 -68.62 35.40
CA ASP A 729 -49.99 -68.18 35.09
C ASP A 729 -50.00 -66.73 34.57
N ASP A 730 -51.12 -66.27 34.02
CA ASP A 730 -51.24 -64.95 33.40
C ASP A 730 -50.96 -63.77 34.36
N LYS A 731 -51.15 -63.98 35.68
CA LYS A 731 -50.79 -63.00 36.71
C LYS A 731 -49.29 -62.71 36.80
N ASP A 732 -48.48 -63.61 36.24
CA ASP A 732 -47.04 -63.44 36.15
C ASP A 732 -46.63 -62.57 34.96
N CYS A 733 -47.59 -62.09 34.16
CA CYS A 733 -47.36 -61.29 32.97
C CYS A 733 -47.85 -59.84 33.14
N ASN A 734 -47.26 -58.94 32.36
CA ASN A 734 -47.68 -57.54 32.34
C ASN A 734 -49.08 -57.42 31.70
N ALA A 735 -49.79 -56.33 32.01
CA ALA A 735 -51.14 -56.12 31.49
C ALA A 735 -51.18 -56.15 29.95
N GLY A 736 -52.08 -56.95 29.37
CA GLY A 736 -52.18 -57.16 27.92
C GLY A 736 -51.31 -58.32 27.38
N GLN A 737 -50.65 -59.05 28.27
CA GLN A 737 -49.95 -60.29 27.98
C GLN A 737 -50.58 -61.45 28.76
N VAL A 738 -50.54 -62.64 28.17
CA VAL A 738 -50.93 -63.89 28.82
C VAL A 738 -49.74 -64.84 28.87
N CYS A 739 -49.75 -65.74 29.85
CA CYS A 739 -48.71 -66.73 29.96
C CYS A 739 -48.95 -67.85 28.96
N ASP A 740 -48.06 -67.99 27.98
CA ASP A 740 -48.03 -69.16 27.12
C ASP A 740 -47.60 -70.39 27.95
N ALA A 741 -48.56 -71.27 28.21
CA ALA A 741 -48.35 -72.46 29.02
C ALA A 741 -47.26 -73.39 28.46
N THR A 742 -46.99 -73.32 27.15
CA THR A 742 -46.00 -74.14 26.44
C THR A 742 -44.61 -73.52 26.52
N THR A 743 -44.49 -72.24 26.18
CA THR A 743 -43.17 -71.57 26.15
C THR A 743 -42.77 -70.96 27.49
N LYS A 744 -43.68 -70.94 28.48
CA LYS A 744 -43.54 -70.31 29.81
C LYS A 744 -43.11 -68.84 29.70
N ASN A 745 -43.58 -68.17 28.65
CA ASN A 745 -43.29 -66.78 28.36
C ASN A 745 -44.57 -65.97 28.34
N CYS A 746 -44.47 -64.73 28.81
CA CYS A 746 -45.52 -63.75 28.62
C CYS A 746 -45.54 -63.33 27.15
N VAL A 747 -46.67 -63.53 26.48
CA VAL A 747 -46.88 -63.15 25.08
C VAL A 747 -48.08 -62.21 24.99
N PRO A 748 -48.07 -61.20 24.10
CA PRO A 748 -49.25 -60.36 23.88
C PRO A 748 -50.46 -61.20 23.51
N GLY A 749 -51.58 -60.98 24.19
CA GLY A 749 -52.80 -61.77 23.95
C GLY A 749 -53.79 -61.68 25.09
N CYS A 750 -54.91 -62.38 24.92
CA CYS A 750 -56.02 -62.43 25.86
C CYS A 750 -56.59 -63.85 25.95
N ARG A 751 -57.42 -64.14 26.96
CA ARG A 751 -58.19 -65.39 27.04
C ARG A 751 -59.69 -65.16 26.79
N PRO A 752 -60.39 -66.04 26.03
CA PRO A 752 -61.78 -65.82 25.61
C PRO A 752 -62.81 -66.05 26.72
N ASP A 753 -62.51 -66.97 27.63
CA ASP A 753 -63.42 -67.33 28.70
C ASP A 753 -63.13 -66.48 29.94
N GLY A 754 -63.92 -65.41 30.10
CA GLY A 754 -64.06 -64.66 31.34
C GLY A 754 -64.64 -65.47 32.51
N THR A 755 -64.22 -66.72 32.69
CA THR A 755 -64.49 -67.50 33.89
C THR A 755 -63.28 -67.41 34.81
N SER A 756 -63.43 -66.55 35.81
CA SER A 756 -62.74 -66.69 37.08
C SER A 756 -62.72 -68.16 37.49
N ASN A 757 -61.55 -68.72 37.77
CA ASN A 757 -61.47 -69.73 38.81
C ASN A 757 -60.20 -69.58 39.64
N ALA A 758 -60.45 -69.44 40.94
CA ALA A 758 -59.55 -69.52 42.09
C ALA A 758 -58.34 -68.57 42.09
N ASP A 759 -58.60 -67.27 42.23
CA ASP A 759 -58.05 -66.40 43.29
C ASP A 759 -58.03 -64.93 42.83
N GLY A 760 -59.12 -64.20 43.12
CA GLY A 760 -59.12 -62.73 43.30
C GLY A 760 -58.72 -61.85 42.12
N GLY A 761 -59.73 -61.40 41.36
CA GLY A 761 -59.78 -60.21 40.49
C GLY A 761 -58.48 -59.48 40.13
N ASP A 762 -57.93 -59.76 38.96
CA ASP A 762 -57.08 -58.83 38.22
C ASP A 762 -57.22 -59.05 36.70
N ALA A 763 -57.39 -57.98 35.94
CA ALA A 763 -57.81 -57.96 34.54
C ALA A 763 -56.63 -58.04 33.55
N ARG A 764 -55.53 -58.72 33.89
CA ARG A 764 -54.26 -58.61 33.14
C ARG A 764 -54.17 -59.40 31.83
N GLY A 765 -55.16 -60.24 31.52
CA GLY A 765 -55.37 -60.89 30.21
C GLY A 765 -56.70 -60.52 29.55
N ALA A 766 -57.37 -59.47 30.04
CA ALA A 766 -58.62 -58.98 29.47
C ALA A 766 -58.34 -57.92 28.40
N CYS A 767 -59.17 -57.92 27.36
CA CYS A 767 -59.11 -56.88 26.35
C CYS A 767 -59.53 -55.51 26.91
N PRO A 768 -58.98 -54.41 26.39
CA PRO A 768 -59.44 -53.06 26.73
C PRO A 768 -60.97 -52.93 26.56
N PRO A 769 -61.62 -52.02 27.31
CA PRO A 769 -63.07 -51.81 27.17
C PRO A 769 -63.48 -51.51 25.73
N GLY A 770 -64.38 -52.33 25.16
CA GLY A 770 -64.85 -52.21 23.77
C GLY A 770 -64.32 -53.28 22.81
N GLU A 771 -63.35 -54.09 23.26
CA GLU A 771 -62.78 -55.20 22.49
C GLU A 771 -63.14 -56.56 23.13
N GLN A 772 -63.31 -57.57 22.30
CA GLN A 772 -63.50 -58.97 22.65
C GLN A 772 -62.25 -59.77 22.26
N CYS A 773 -61.94 -60.79 23.05
CA CYS A 773 -60.82 -61.68 22.75
C CYS A 773 -61.24 -62.68 21.67
N VAL A 774 -60.63 -62.58 20.49
CA VAL A 774 -60.93 -63.45 19.34
C VAL A 774 -59.78 -64.45 19.14
N VAL A 775 -60.10 -65.74 19.12
CA VAL A 775 -59.15 -66.82 18.83
C VAL A 775 -59.28 -67.21 17.37
N ALA A 776 -58.21 -67.05 16.60
CA ALA A 776 -58.25 -67.31 15.16
C ALA A 776 -58.31 -68.79 14.78
N ASP A 777 -57.80 -69.72 15.61
CA ASP A 777 -57.61 -71.14 15.20
C ASP A 777 -57.77 -72.16 16.34
N GLY A 778 -58.65 -71.92 17.31
CA GLY A 778 -58.95 -72.89 18.39
C GLY A 778 -57.81 -73.13 19.39
N GLY A 779 -56.82 -72.24 19.46
CA GLY A 779 -55.81 -72.22 20.52
C GLY A 779 -56.24 -71.48 21.79
N ASP A 780 -55.48 -71.61 22.88
CA ASP A 780 -55.85 -71.06 24.20
C ASP A 780 -55.55 -69.55 24.38
N ILE A 781 -54.97 -68.90 23.36
CA ILE A 781 -54.57 -67.48 23.37
C ILE A 781 -55.21 -66.76 22.17
N GLY A 782 -56.01 -65.72 22.44
CA GLY A 782 -56.63 -64.87 21.43
C GLY A 782 -55.99 -63.48 21.33
N GLN A 783 -56.46 -62.69 20.37
CA GLN A 783 -56.11 -61.26 20.22
C GLN A 783 -57.34 -60.39 20.44
N CYS A 784 -57.13 -59.21 21.01
CA CYS A 784 -58.21 -58.26 21.25
C CYS A 784 -58.67 -57.59 19.96
N GLN A 785 -59.97 -57.67 19.67
CA GLN A 785 -60.60 -57.07 18.49
C GLN A 785 -61.92 -56.39 18.86
N PRO A 786 -62.38 -55.35 18.16
CA PRO A 786 -63.66 -54.67 18.47
C PRO A 786 -64.88 -55.61 18.39
N ALA A 787 -65.82 -55.50 19.35
CA ALA A 787 -67.03 -56.33 19.41
C ALA A 787 -68.00 -56.08 18.22
N ALA A 788 -68.53 -57.14 17.60
CA ALA A 788 -69.47 -57.05 16.46
C ALA A 788 -70.96 -57.00 16.91
N ASP A 789 -71.72 -56.05 16.36
CA ASP A 789 -73.11 -55.70 16.69
C ASP A 789 -74.15 -56.80 16.40
N ALA A 790 -75.10 -57.00 17.33
CA ALA A 790 -76.34 -57.73 17.11
C ALA A 790 -77.54 -56.74 17.06
N GLY A 791 -78.16 -56.55 15.89
CA GLY A 791 -79.54 -56.03 15.78
C GLY A 791 -80.56 -57.18 15.92
N PRO A 792 -81.90 -56.97 15.86
CA PRO A 792 -82.66 -55.78 15.40
C PRO A 792 -83.87 -55.38 16.29
N GLY A 793 -84.58 -54.28 15.99
CA GLY A 793 -85.91 -54.04 16.57
C GLY A 793 -86.54 -52.65 16.41
N ASN A 794 -87.31 -52.48 15.33
CA ASN A 794 -88.53 -51.70 15.10
C ASN A 794 -88.83 -50.37 15.86
N ASP A 795 -89.06 -49.36 15.02
CA ASP A 795 -90.26 -48.52 14.86
C ASP A 795 -90.89 -47.75 16.03
N GLY A 796 -91.11 -46.46 15.74
CA GLY A 796 -92.13 -45.60 16.35
C GLY A 796 -91.54 -44.67 17.41
N GLY A 797 -91.39 -43.36 17.21
CA GLY A 797 -92.23 -42.45 16.46
C GLY A 797 -93.11 -41.66 17.42
N THR A 798 -92.95 -40.33 17.40
CA THR A 798 -93.80 -39.27 18.01
C THR A 798 -93.68 -39.13 19.53
N GLY A 799 -93.55 -37.95 20.13
CA GLY A 799 -93.77 -36.57 19.71
C GLY A 799 -94.50 -35.83 20.84
N ALA A 800 -93.85 -34.85 21.48
CA ALA A 800 -94.39 -33.76 22.34
C ALA A 800 -93.21 -33.18 23.13
N ASP A 801 -92.74 -31.97 22.84
CA ASP A 801 -93.26 -30.66 23.29
C ASP A 801 -93.06 -30.40 24.80
N ALA A 802 -91.87 -29.92 25.13
CA ALA A 802 -91.52 -29.01 26.23
C ALA A 802 -90.00 -28.79 26.10
N GLY A 803 -89.45 -27.58 26.04
CA GLY A 803 -89.93 -26.34 26.60
C GLY A 803 -88.74 -25.75 27.34
N ASP A 804 -88.18 -24.70 26.77
CA ASP A 804 -87.21 -23.78 27.37
C ASP A 804 -85.85 -24.40 27.75
N THR A 805 -84.72 -23.76 27.51
CA THR A 805 -84.41 -22.43 27.03
C THR A 805 -82.93 -22.42 26.66
N ALA A 806 -82.58 -21.53 25.72
CA ALA A 806 -81.41 -20.66 25.71
C ALA A 806 -80.09 -21.18 26.33
N GLY A 807 -78.94 -21.05 25.67
CA GLY A 807 -78.58 -20.15 24.59
C GLY A 807 -77.09 -20.38 24.33
N LEU A 808 -76.65 -20.33 23.07
CA LEU A 808 -76.06 -19.12 22.49
C LEU A 808 -75.01 -18.50 23.42
N ILE A 809 -73.73 -18.67 23.09
CA ILE A 809 -72.71 -17.60 22.94
C ILE A 809 -71.60 -18.19 22.02
N GLU A 810 -71.71 -18.07 20.69
CA GLU A 810 -70.97 -17.02 19.96
C GLU A 810 -70.86 -15.72 20.75
N GLY A 811 -69.62 -15.41 21.13
CA GLY A 811 -69.25 -14.20 21.83
C GLY A 811 -67.76 -13.98 21.66
N GLY A 812 -67.41 -13.17 20.67
CA GLY A 812 -66.29 -12.27 20.86
C GLY A 812 -66.68 -11.19 21.86
N GLY A 813 -65.72 -10.83 22.73
CA GLY A 813 -65.58 -9.51 23.34
C GLY A 813 -66.61 -9.06 24.39
N CYS A 814 -66.11 -8.25 25.34
CA CYS A 814 -66.73 -7.00 25.80
C CYS A 814 -65.58 -6.14 26.37
N THR A 815 -65.12 -5.05 25.72
CA THR A 815 -65.74 -3.70 25.55
C THR A 815 -65.79 -2.94 26.89
N CYS A 816 -65.57 -1.62 27.00
CA CYS A 816 -65.85 -0.44 26.16
C CYS A 816 -64.66 0.57 26.23
N ASN A 817 -64.54 1.70 25.52
CA ASN A 817 -65.52 2.60 24.91
C ASN A 817 -64.82 3.65 24.02
N THR A 818 -65.58 4.22 23.06
CA THR A 818 -65.46 5.56 22.39
C THR A 818 -64.17 5.90 21.61
N THR A 819 -64.13 6.52 20.42
CA THR A 819 -65.09 7.31 19.61
C THR A 819 -64.42 7.70 18.27
N LEU A 820 -65.25 7.87 17.23
CA LEU A 820 -65.20 8.83 16.10
C LEU A 820 -63.98 8.96 15.16
N SER A 821 -64.25 8.56 13.90
CA SER A 821 -64.26 9.33 12.64
C SER A 821 -63.26 10.47 12.32
N SER A 822 -62.81 10.39 11.06
CA SER A 822 -62.50 11.47 10.08
C SER A 822 -61.15 12.19 10.18
N ALA A 823 -60.32 12.09 9.14
CA ALA A 823 -60.31 13.02 8.00
C ALA A 823 -58.98 12.99 7.21
N ALA A 824 -59.11 13.18 5.89
CA ALA A 824 -58.21 13.89 4.97
C ALA A 824 -56.86 13.26 4.50
N SER A 825 -56.84 12.96 3.19
CA SER A 825 -55.71 13.07 2.23
C SER A 825 -55.20 14.53 2.10
N PRO A 826 -54.28 14.93 1.16
CA PRO A 826 -53.51 14.21 0.13
C PRO A 826 -52.03 14.68 -0.08
N PHE A 827 -51.35 14.04 -1.05
CA PHE A 827 -50.20 14.45 -1.90
C PHE A 827 -49.55 15.85 -1.73
N ALA A 828 -48.21 15.92 -1.69
CA ALA A 828 -47.34 16.46 -2.77
C ALA A 828 -45.87 16.73 -2.33
N ILE A 829 -44.92 16.23 -3.14
CA ILE A 829 -43.75 16.91 -3.74
C ILE A 829 -43.20 18.18 -3.06
N VAL A 830 -41.90 18.18 -2.71
CA VAL A 830 -40.83 19.21 -2.97
C VAL A 830 -39.49 18.50 -2.66
N GLY A 831 -38.36 18.60 -3.35
CA GLY A 831 -37.89 19.40 -4.47
C GLY A 831 -36.36 19.50 -4.37
N ALA A 832 -35.65 19.31 -5.48
CA ALA A 832 -34.28 19.77 -5.65
C ALA A 832 -34.02 20.03 -7.13
N ALA A 833 -33.99 21.31 -7.49
CA ALA A 833 -33.42 21.86 -8.70
C ALA A 833 -31.95 22.27 -8.39
N LEU A 834 -31.04 22.63 -9.30
CA LEU A 834 -31.15 23.22 -10.63
C LEU A 834 -29.74 23.23 -11.27
N SER A 835 -29.68 23.13 -12.61
CA SER A 835 -28.75 23.82 -13.55
C SER A 835 -28.06 22.91 -14.60
N GLY A 836 -28.55 23.02 -15.85
CA GLY A 836 -27.85 22.58 -17.08
C GLY A 836 -26.78 23.60 -17.52
N LEU A 837 -26.26 23.66 -18.74
CA LEU A 837 -26.55 23.02 -20.03
C LEU A 837 -25.39 23.48 -20.96
N LEU A 838 -24.91 22.67 -21.93
CA LEU A 838 -24.77 23.09 -23.35
C LEU A 838 -24.12 22.02 -24.25
N LEU A 839 -24.69 21.95 -25.45
CA LEU A 839 -24.53 20.97 -26.53
C LEU A 839 -23.36 21.24 -27.49
N ALA A 840 -23.08 20.19 -28.27
CA ALA A 840 -22.16 20.10 -29.40
C ALA A 840 -22.57 20.86 -30.69
N ARG A 841 -21.52 21.25 -31.46
CA ARG A 841 -21.33 21.31 -32.93
C ARG A 841 -22.50 21.62 -33.90
N ARG A 842 -22.31 22.64 -34.77
CA ARG A 842 -22.03 22.48 -36.24
C ARG A 842 -21.80 23.79 -37.03
N ARG A 843 -20.69 23.81 -37.79
CA ARG A 843 -20.35 24.39 -39.13
C ARG A 843 -21.09 25.63 -39.70
N ARG A 844 -20.30 26.59 -40.24
CA ARG A 844 -20.26 26.96 -41.69
C ARG A 844 -19.04 27.82 -42.09
N ASN A 845 -18.64 27.62 -43.35
CA ASN A 845 -17.51 28.16 -44.13
C ASN A 845 -17.53 29.67 -44.41
N ARG A 846 -16.35 30.29 -44.66
CA ARG A 846 -15.90 30.78 -46.00
C ARG A 846 -14.54 31.51 -45.96
N ASN A 847 -13.65 31.05 -46.85
CA ASN A 847 -12.78 31.76 -47.80
C ASN A 847 -11.64 32.73 -47.39
N ALA A 848 -10.42 32.32 -47.78
CA ALA A 848 -9.56 32.91 -48.84
C ALA A 848 -8.19 33.54 -48.45
N GLY A 849 -7.15 33.10 -49.18
CA GLY A 849 -5.78 33.63 -49.28
C GLY A 849 -4.71 32.57 -48.92
N SER A 850 -4.21 31.71 -49.82
CA SER A 850 -3.19 31.94 -50.90
C SER A 850 -1.95 32.65 -50.34
N SER A 851 -0.70 32.14 -50.36
CA SER A 851 0.14 31.55 -51.44
C SER A 851 1.46 31.01 -50.81
N ARG A 852 2.07 29.90 -51.27
CA ARG A 852 3.29 29.80 -52.16
C ARG A 852 4.47 30.69 -51.70
N ALA A 853 5.75 30.30 -51.69
CA ALA A 853 6.51 29.22 -52.33
C ALA A 853 7.89 29.08 -51.64
N ASP A 854 8.53 27.92 -51.87
CA ASP A 854 9.95 27.66 -52.17
C ASP A 854 11.01 28.74 -51.83
N ASP A 855 12.09 28.36 -51.14
CA ASP A 855 13.39 28.21 -51.82
C ASP A 855 14.50 27.61 -50.95
N ALA A 856 15.25 26.72 -51.60
CA ALA A 856 16.49 26.13 -51.14
C ALA A 856 17.66 27.09 -51.39
N ALA A 857 18.62 27.16 -50.45
CA ALA A 857 20.02 27.48 -50.77
C ALA A 857 20.95 27.20 -49.57
N GLN A 858 21.68 26.09 -49.65
CA GLN A 858 23.10 26.06 -49.28
C GLN A 858 23.92 26.43 -50.54
N PRO A 859 25.26 26.54 -50.48
CA PRO A 859 26.14 27.23 -49.52
C PRO A 859 27.12 28.16 -50.28
N HIS A 860 27.87 29.05 -49.61
CA HIS A 860 29.21 29.40 -50.11
C HIS A 860 30.15 29.87 -48.99
N PRO A 861 31.45 29.55 -49.08
CA PRO A 861 32.45 29.76 -48.04
C PRO A 861 33.26 31.04 -48.26
N SER A 862 33.83 31.61 -47.20
CA SER A 862 34.98 32.50 -47.32
C SER A 862 36.05 32.13 -46.29
N LYS A 863 37.21 31.80 -46.85
CA LYS A 863 38.52 31.75 -46.21
C LYS A 863 39.04 33.17 -45.92
N SER A 864 40.15 33.19 -45.18
CA SER A 864 41.16 34.24 -44.97
C SER A 864 41.03 34.94 -43.61
N GLU A 865 42.08 35.21 -42.85
CA GLU A 865 43.52 34.92 -42.94
C GLU A 865 44.12 35.33 -41.58
N ASP A 866 45.31 34.83 -41.30
CA ASP A 866 46.16 35.17 -40.16
C ASP A 866 46.38 36.69 -39.97
N ARG A 867 46.17 37.17 -38.75
CA ARG A 867 47.12 38.00 -37.97
C ARG A 867 46.67 38.19 -36.52
#